data_AF-A0A6J1D0B9-F1
#
_entry.id   AF-A0A6J1D0B9-F1
#
_cell.length_a   1.000
_cell.length_b   1.000
_cell.length_c   1.000
_cell.angle_alpha   90.00
_cell.angle_beta   90.00
_cell.angle_gamma   90.00
#
_symmetry.space_group_name_H-M   'P 1'
#
loop_
_entity.id
_entity.type
_entity.pdbx_description
1 polymer ?
#
loop_
_entity_poly.entity_id
_entity_poly.type
_entity_poly.pdbx_seq_one_letter_code
_entity_poly.pdbx_strand_id
1 'polypeptide(L)'
;MFSKFFHKPENPQSPSSSTSAQKGVLIATDLDPRVTLHYGIPPTASILAFDPIQSLLAVGTLDGRIKVLGGDKIEAIFTSPKPLPFKNLEFLHNQGFLVSISNDNEIQVWDLEHRHLASTLQWGSNITAFSVLYGTCYMYVGSEYAMVAVLRFDSEERKIRQLPYYITANVISDVTGVELPDQTFAVGVLLQPCSHGNRVLIAYENGLLVLWDASEDRAVLVRGHKDLELTDSNTTNHSTDKRNEFPTDASDLELDKEISSICWVTSDGSILAVGYVDGDILFWNFSNVTSSKDQQVNQSRNNVVKLQLSSGSRRLPVIILRWSPSELQNHRGMLFVYGGDEIGSPEVLTILSLDWSSGIKSLKCLGRVDLTLNGSFADMVLSPNVGETKRGTSLFVLANPGQLHAYDNAYLSGSMSQQEKISSDSAMQYPMVIPNIEPRVTVAKLGSLYTEGKVFKALDEVTGDTIWPLTGGIPCLLRDAGDYQVERVYIAGYQDGSIRIWDATYPSFSLILYLEPEVIGLNISGLSASISALDFCSVTLTIAVGNECGLVRLYKLVGSLEAESFHFVTETKNEVHKMHEGEGIQCAAVFSLVNSSVSTLSFKSSGAILAIGFDCGQVAVIDTNALSLLYLTNDVSNSRSPVISLTTKSFSDTNELEASSKESVAKTVNPSREGIVLVMTKKSDLVVLDSTTGEIIGSQSTYAKESTAISMYIIEGDYLSPEVSSGTHSQSTPKKSEEKSNSLPAYAHSGSTLKDAEAETSSGIAILEPTIANLFILLCCETALYLHSLKTMIEGENKFLQKVNLTKPCCWTTMLKKGSKVSGLVVLYQNGTIEIRSFQNLEQVLWESSLTSILRWNFKTNMDKTICSSDDGQIMLLNGTEFAVVSLLIYENVFRIPESLPCLHDKVLAAATEASDNYHPSQNKQQDVAASGILDSVIKGFRGGRVENHVDPLGLCKLDDYHLESLFSYPPFLKPSKGMTDEQDVIELDIDDINIDEPVVVLPISPKPIKNEKEGKKSEKESLFEGASTDSKPKMRTAEEIKAKYRKVGDASAAAEEARNKLLERQQKLEKLSERTEELKNGAENFADLAKELAKRMENRKWWQL
;
A
#
# COMPACT_ATOMS: atom_id res chain seq x y z
N MET A 1 -25.46 -32.51 28.00
CA MET A 1 -24.38 -32.37 29.00
C MET A 1 -23.08 -32.41 28.20
N PHE A 2 -22.53 -31.33 27.64
CA PHE A 2 -22.42 -29.92 28.10
C PHE A 2 -21.65 -29.74 29.41
N SER A 3 -20.66 -28.84 29.34
CA SER A 3 -19.76 -28.28 30.37
C SER A 3 -18.48 -29.08 30.74
N LYS A 4 -17.36 -28.33 30.84
CA LYS A 4 -16.00 -28.71 31.29
C LYS A 4 -15.25 -29.61 30.29
N PHE A 5 -14.32 -29.12 29.46
CA PHE A 5 -13.06 -28.48 29.86
C PHE A 5 -12.57 -27.44 28.83
N PHE A 6 -12.62 -26.17 29.19
CA PHE A 6 -11.75 -25.13 28.64
C PHE A 6 -11.27 -24.27 29.80
N HIS A 7 -9.98 -24.35 30.14
CA HIS A 7 -9.36 -23.42 31.07
C HIS A 7 -8.94 -22.16 30.30
N LYS A 8 -9.43 -21.02 30.79
CA LYS A 8 -9.10 -19.68 30.29
C LYS A 8 -7.76 -19.26 30.91
N PRO A 9 -6.72 -18.87 30.15
CA PRO A 9 -5.53 -18.26 30.74
C PRO A 9 -5.89 -16.88 31.33
N GLU A 10 -5.18 -16.48 32.39
CA GLU A 10 -5.49 -15.28 33.16
C GLU A 10 -5.00 -14.00 32.46
N ASN A 11 -5.82 -12.93 32.53
CA ASN A 11 -5.42 -11.60 32.05
C ASN A 11 -4.28 -11.05 32.93
N PRO A 12 -3.21 -10.47 32.36
CA PRO A 12 -2.33 -9.58 33.11
C PRO A 12 -3.12 -8.36 33.57
N GLN A 13 -2.97 -7.99 34.84
CA GLN A 13 -3.74 -6.93 35.49
C GLN A 13 -3.47 -5.56 34.86
N SER A 14 -4.53 -4.81 34.58
CA SER A 14 -4.43 -3.39 34.21
C SER A 14 -3.97 -2.55 35.42
N PRO A 15 -3.08 -1.56 35.23
CA PRO A 15 -2.70 -0.66 36.30
C PRO A 15 -3.88 0.26 36.65
N SER A 16 -4.39 0.13 37.88
CA SER A 16 -5.45 0.98 38.39
C SER A 16 -4.92 2.40 38.71
N SER A 17 -5.13 3.36 37.82
CA SER A 17 -4.96 4.79 38.11
C SER A 17 -6.33 5.46 38.28
N SER A 18 -6.71 5.68 39.53
CA SER A 18 -7.90 6.44 39.89
C SER A 18 -7.63 7.95 39.78
N THR A 19 -7.78 8.49 38.57
CA THR A 19 -7.97 9.92 38.34
C THR A 19 -9.27 10.12 37.58
N SER A 20 -10.13 11.00 38.10
CA SER A 20 -11.41 11.35 37.48
C SER A 20 -11.17 12.16 36.21
N ALA A 21 -10.97 11.47 35.08
CA ALA A 21 -10.84 12.10 33.77
C ALA A 21 -12.10 12.93 33.46
N GLN A 22 -11.92 14.20 33.11
CA GLN A 22 -12.99 15.07 32.65
C GLN A 22 -13.61 14.47 31.37
N LYS A 23 -14.84 13.96 31.46
CA LYS A 23 -15.57 13.38 30.32
C LYS A 23 -15.79 14.42 29.22
N GLY A 24 -14.98 14.35 28.16
CA GLY A 24 -15.10 15.17 26.95
C GLY A 24 -13.84 15.92 26.51
N VAL A 25 -12.74 15.88 27.29
CA VAL A 25 -11.47 16.50 26.88
C VAL A 25 -10.65 15.52 26.04
N LEU A 26 -10.04 16.03 24.96
CA LEU A 26 -9.09 15.30 24.12
C LEU A 26 -7.67 15.50 24.67
N ILE A 27 -6.95 14.40 24.87
CA ILE A 27 -5.54 14.40 25.30
C ILE A 27 -4.68 13.69 24.26
N ALA A 28 -3.37 13.99 24.24
CA ALA A 28 -2.45 13.43 23.24
C ALA A 28 -2.43 11.88 23.23
N THR A 29 -2.70 11.24 24.37
CA THR A 29 -2.80 9.77 24.49
C THR A 29 -4.10 9.17 23.97
N ASP A 30 -5.04 9.97 23.44
CA ASP A 30 -6.21 9.48 22.71
C ASP A 30 -5.94 9.32 21.19
N LEU A 31 -4.83 9.90 20.71
CA LEU A 31 -4.54 10.08 19.29
C LEU A 31 -3.54 9.01 18.79
N ASP A 32 -3.93 8.28 17.75
CA ASP A 32 -3.08 7.33 17.02
C ASP A 32 -3.45 7.38 15.51
N PRO A 33 -3.05 8.44 14.79
CA PRO A 33 -3.42 8.60 13.38
C PRO A 33 -2.83 7.51 12.47
N ARG A 34 -3.72 6.71 11.89
CA ARG A 34 -3.36 5.49 11.16
C ARG A 34 -4.28 5.23 9.98
N VAL A 35 -3.70 4.67 8.92
CA VAL A 35 -4.45 4.20 7.75
C VAL A 35 -5.34 3.03 8.18
N THR A 36 -6.64 3.11 7.91
CA THR A 36 -7.62 2.04 8.15
C THR A 36 -8.13 1.40 6.87
N LEU A 37 -8.07 2.12 5.75
CA LEU A 37 -8.50 1.67 4.43
C LEU A 37 -7.69 2.41 3.36
N HIS A 38 -7.38 1.75 2.24
CA HIS A 38 -6.67 2.35 1.11
C HIS A 38 -7.05 1.61 -0.17
N TYR A 39 -7.77 2.25 -1.10
CA TYR A 39 -8.11 1.71 -2.42
C TYR A 39 -7.15 2.21 -3.51
N GLY A 40 -6.98 1.39 -4.55
CA GLY A 40 -6.22 1.76 -5.74
C GLY A 40 -4.73 1.42 -5.69
N ILE A 41 -4.05 1.63 -6.82
CA ILE A 41 -2.63 1.30 -7.02
C ILE A 41 -1.77 2.55 -6.77
N PRO A 42 -0.75 2.47 -5.89
CA PRO A 42 0.18 3.57 -5.71
C PRO A 42 0.93 3.95 -7.01
N PRO A 43 1.13 5.25 -7.30
CA PRO A 43 1.85 5.70 -8.49
C PRO A 43 3.34 5.38 -8.45
N THR A 44 3.85 5.00 -7.27
CA THR A 44 5.23 4.56 -6.99
C THR A 44 5.38 3.03 -7.04
N ALA A 45 4.37 2.28 -7.47
CA ALA A 45 4.44 0.84 -7.69
C ALA A 45 5.58 0.47 -8.66
N SER A 46 6.36 -0.57 -8.34
CA SER A 46 7.59 -0.91 -9.05
C SER A 46 7.89 -2.40 -9.24
N ILE A 47 7.29 -3.28 -8.45
CA ILE A 47 7.56 -4.73 -8.49
C ILE A 47 6.27 -5.53 -8.19
N LEU A 48 6.10 -6.68 -8.83
CA LEU A 48 4.98 -7.59 -8.68
C LEU A 48 5.39 -8.94 -8.08
N ALA A 49 4.49 -9.54 -7.33
CA ALA A 49 4.54 -10.95 -6.93
C ALA A 49 3.14 -11.57 -7.03
N PHE A 50 3.05 -12.87 -7.27
CA PHE A 50 1.76 -13.56 -7.41
C PHE A 50 1.77 -14.89 -6.65
N ASP A 51 0.69 -15.18 -5.91
CA ASP A 51 0.42 -16.50 -5.34
C ASP A 51 -0.61 -17.23 -6.21
N PRO A 52 -0.21 -18.22 -7.03
CA PRO A 52 -1.12 -19.00 -7.88
C PRO A 52 -2.11 -19.90 -7.14
N ILE A 53 -1.86 -20.25 -5.87
CA ILE A 53 -2.82 -21.08 -5.09
C ILE A 53 -3.86 -20.17 -4.47
N GLN A 54 -3.43 -19.07 -3.84
CA GLN A 54 -4.33 -18.12 -3.19
C GLN A 54 -4.95 -17.11 -4.15
N SER A 55 -4.52 -17.05 -5.42
CA SER A 55 -4.99 -16.11 -6.45
C SER A 55 -4.85 -14.63 -6.01
N LEU A 56 -3.70 -14.32 -5.40
CA LEU A 56 -3.36 -13.00 -4.86
C LEU A 56 -2.21 -12.36 -5.64
N LEU A 57 -2.33 -11.06 -5.91
CA LEU A 57 -1.26 -10.24 -6.51
C LEU A 57 -0.75 -9.24 -5.46
N ALA A 58 0.56 -9.21 -5.21
CA ALA A 58 1.21 -8.18 -4.42
C ALA A 58 1.98 -7.22 -5.32
N VAL A 59 1.94 -5.93 -4.97
CA VAL A 59 2.57 -4.82 -5.68
C VAL A 59 3.43 -4.04 -4.68
N GLY A 60 4.75 -4.13 -4.81
CA GLY A 60 5.70 -3.34 -4.00
C GLY A 60 5.94 -1.97 -4.63
N THR A 61 6.25 -0.96 -3.80
CA THR A 61 6.52 0.42 -4.24
C THR A 61 7.94 0.89 -3.94
N LEU A 62 8.33 1.99 -4.61
CA LEU A 62 9.57 2.74 -4.36
C LEU A 62 9.59 3.47 -3.01
N ASP A 63 8.46 3.57 -2.30
CA ASP A 63 8.31 4.28 -1.02
C ASP A 63 8.07 3.35 0.18
N GLY A 64 8.34 2.05 0.02
CA GLY A 64 8.27 1.05 1.08
C GLY A 64 6.85 0.62 1.44
N ARG A 65 5.92 0.64 0.49
CA ARG A 65 4.54 0.14 0.65
C ARG A 65 4.33 -1.13 -0.18
N ILE A 66 3.47 -2.01 0.29
CA ILE A 66 3.05 -3.21 -0.44
C ILE A 66 1.53 -3.22 -0.51
N LYS A 67 0.98 -3.22 -1.71
CA LYS A 67 -0.46 -3.34 -1.98
C LYS A 67 -0.75 -4.79 -2.36
N VAL A 68 -1.59 -5.49 -1.60
CA VAL A 68 -2.06 -6.84 -1.95
C VAL A 68 -3.49 -6.74 -2.48
N LEU A 69 -3.76 -7.48 -3.55
CA LEU A 69 -5.02 -7.52 -4.30
C LEU A 69 -5.47 -8.98 -4.43
N GLY A 70 -6.77 -9.22 -4.30
CA GLY A 70 -7.42 -10.50 -4.55
C GLY A 70 -8.63 -10.32 -5.46
N GLY A 71 -9.72 -11.05 -5.18
CA GLY A 71 -11.02 -10.92 -5.84
C GLY A 71 -11.72 -9.58 -5.58
N ASP A 72 -13.01 -9.49 -5.94
CA ASP A 72 -13.76 -8.23 -5.91
C ASP A 72 -13.72 -7.53 -4.54
N LYS A 73 -13.24 -6.28 -4.55
CA LYS A 73 -12.97 -5.42 -3.37
C LYS A 73 -12.04 -6.04 -2.30
N ILE A 74 -11.31 -7.12 -2.60
CA ILE A 74 -10.37 -7.74 -1.66
C ILE A 74 -9.00 -7.10 -1.85
N GLU A 75 -8.60 -6.31 -0.87
CA GLU A 75 -7.30 -5.64 -0.89
C GLU A 75 -6.78 -5.20 0.48
N ALA A 76 -5.49 -4.90 0.52
CA ALA A 76 -4.77 -4.41 1.69
C ALA A 76 -3.57 -3.56 1.29
N ILE A 77 -3.21 -2.60 2.14
CA ILE A 77 -1.91 -1.93 2.07
C ILE A 77 -1.11 -2.19 3.35
N PHE A 78 0.17 -2.50 3.15
CA PHE A 78 1.18 -2.69 4.20
C PHE A 78 2.22 -1.58 4.02
N THR A 79 2.73 -1.03 5.12
CA THR A 79 3.71 0.07 5.09
C THR A 79 4.94 -0.34 5.90
N SER A 80 6.09 -0.43 5.23
CA SER A 80 7.38 -0.68 5.86
C SER A 80 7.78 0.49 6.78
N PRO A 81 8.40 0.23 7.94
CA PRO A 81 8.92 1.28 8.81
C PRO A 81 9.89 2.22 8.07
N LYS A 82 10.72 1.66 7.18
CA LYS A 82 11.65 2.41 6.32
C LYS A 82 10.98 2.72 4.98
N PRO A 83 10.92 3.98 4.52
CA PRO A 83 10.40 4.35 3.20
C PRO A 83 11.46 4.09 2.11
N LEU A 84 11.77 2.83 1.84
CA LEU A 84 12.78 2.42 0.85
C LEU A 84 12.15 1.52 -0.23
N PRO A 85 12.65 1.57 -1.48
CA PRO A 85 12.20 0.64 -2.52
C PRO A 85 12.47 -0.81 -2.15
N PHE A 86 11.60 -1.70 -2.64
CA PHE A 86 11.85 -3.14 -2.66
C PHE A 86 12.54 -3.55 -3.96
N LYS A 87 13.51 -4.47 -3.86
CA LYS A 87 14.20 -5.10 -4.99
C LYS A 87 13.78 -6.55 -5.24
N ASN A 88 13.20 -7.22 -4.24
CA ASN A 88 12.55 -8.52 -4.40
C ASN A 88 11.25 -8.56 -3.59
N LEU A 89 10.27 -9.30 -4.11
CA LEU A 89 8.96 -9.52 -3.50
C LEU A 89 8.48 -10.92 -3.93
N GLU A 90 8.23 -11.83 -2.99
CA GLU A 90 7.76 -13.20 -3.27
C GLU A 90 6.86 -13.73 -2.15
N PHE A 91 5.81 -14.48 -2.49
CA PHE A 91 4.94 -15.13 -1.51
C PHE A 91 5.58 -16.40 -0.94
N LEU A 92 5.38 -16.64 0.36
CA LEU A 92 5.43 -18.00 0.90
C LEU A 92 4.10 -18.67 0.50
N HIS A 93 4.15 -19.28 -0.69
CA HIS A 93 2.99 -19.78 -1.45
C HIS A 93 2.04 -20.60 -0.58
N ASN A 94 0.76 -20.23 -0.57
CA ASN A 94 -0.31 -20.86 0.23
C ASN A 94 -0.14 -20.79 1.76
N GLN A 95 0.88 -20.12 2.31
CA GLN A 95 1.12 -20.07 3.76
C GLN A 95 0.56 -18.81 4.45
N GLY A 96 -0.02 -17.87 3.69
CA GLY A 96 -0.51 -16.60 4.24
C GLY A 96 0.58 -15.59 4.62
N PHE A 97 1.81 -15.78 4.12
CA PHE A 97 2.94 -14.86 4.34
C PHE A 97 3.54 -14.35 3.01
N LEU A 98 4.09 -13.15 3.05
CA LEU A 98 4.75 -12.49 1.92
C LEU A 98 6.13 -11.99 2.34
N VAL A 99 7.17 -12.25 1.54
CA VAL A 99 8.54 -11.80 1.79
C VAL A 99 8.87 -10.63 0.88
N SER A 100 9.45 -9.57 1.44
CA SER A 100 9.96 -8.41 0.70
C SER A 100 11.38 -8.08 1.12
N ILE A 101 12.24 -7.72 0.16
CA ILE A 101 13.62 -7.31 0.42
C ILE A 101 13.79 -5.86 -0.04
N SER A 102 14.15 -4.98 0.89
CA SER A 102 14.43 -3.58 0.62
C SER A 102 15.81 -3.36 -0.02
N ASN A 103 16.01 -2.18 -0.63
CA ASN A 103 17.31 -1.79 -1.19
C ASN A 103 18.45 -1.72 -0.18
N ASP A 104 18.17 -1.54 1.12
CA ASP A 104 19.18 -1.62 2.20
C ASP A 104 19.40 -3.04 2.76
N ASN A 105 18.91 -4.07 2.06
CA ASN A 105 19.09 -5.49 2.40
C ASN A 105 18.38 -5.95 3.68
N GLU A 106 17.28 -5.30 4.06
CA GLU A 106 16.40 -5.81 5.11
C GLU A 106 15.38 -6.76 4.50
N ILE A 107 15.41 -8.02 4.95
CA ILE A 107 14.44 -9.06 4.61
C ILE A 107 13.28 -8.92 5.60
N GLN A 108 12.07 -8.71 5.08
CA GLN A 108 10.86 -8.45 5.85
C GLN A 108 9.82 -9.51 5.49
N VAL A 109 9.23 -10.17 6.49
CA VAL A 109 8.14 -11.15 6.31
C VAL A 109 6.84 -10.58 6.87
N TRP A 110 5.81 -10.56 6.04
CA TRP A 110 4.50 -9.97 6.29
C TRP A 110 3.44 -11.03 6.52
N ASP A 111 2.64 -10.87 7.57
CA ASP A 111 1.48 -11.70 7.92
C ASP A 111 0.24 -11.13 7.21
N LEU A 112 -0.30 -11.87 6.23
CA LEU A 112 -1.41 -11.41 5.40
C LEU A 112 -2.76 -11.52 6.12
N GLU A 113 -2.92 -12.47 7.03
CA GLU A 113 -4.12 -12.63 7.85
C GLU A 113 -4.25 -11.46 8.84
N HIS A 114 -3.18 -11.19 9.59
CA HIS A 114 -3.17 -10.19 10.66
C HIS A 114 -2.68 -8.81 10.17
N ARG A 115 -2.46 -8.64 8.87
CA ARG A 115 -2.12 -7.38 8.17
C ARG A 115 -0.96 -6.59 8.80
N HIS A 116 0.12 -7.26 9.22
CA HIS A 116 1.29 -6.60 9.85
C HIS A 116 2.63 -7.28 9.52
N LEU A 117 3.73 -6.62 9.91
CA LEU A 117 5.10 -7.12 9.77
C LEU A 117 5.39 -8.18 10.84
N ALA A 118 5.59 -9.43 10.44
CA ALA A 118 5.83 -10.55 11.34
C ALA A 118 7.29 -10.65 11.79
N SER A 119 8.23 -10.43 10.87
CA SER A 119 9.67 -10.58 11.14
C SER A 119 10.53 -9.67 10.27
N THR A 120 11.70 -9.29 10.77
CA THR A 120 12.74 -8.57 10.03
C THR A 120 14.11 -9.20 10.26
N LEU A 121 14.95 -9.19 9.22
CA LEU A 121 16.36 -9.59 9.28
C LEU A 121 17.19 -8.65 8.41
N GLN A 122 18.09 -7.90 9.02
CA GLN A 122 19.08 -7.09 8.30
C GLN A 122 20.20 -8.00 7.80
N TRP A 123 20.34 -8.13 6.48
CA TRP A 123 21.47 -8.84 5.86
C TRP A 123 22.72 -7.93 5.81
N GLY A 124 23.90 -8.54 5.91
CA GLY A 124 25.17 -7.82 6.13
C GLY A 124 25.91 -7.37 4.87
N SER A 125 25.50 -7.85 3.69
CA SER A 125 26.07 -7.52 2.38
C SER A 125 24.96 -7.11 1.41
N ASN A 126 25.29 -6.73 0.17
CA ASN A 126 24.29 -6.63 -0.88
C ASN A 126 23.75 -8.02 -1.25
N ILE A 127 22.41 -8.17 -1.21
CA ILE A 127 21.67 -9.31 -1.75
C ILE A 127 21.49 -9.10 -3.25
N THR A 128 22.02 -9.99 -4.07
CA THR A 128 21.98 -9.88 -5.55
C THR A 128 20.98 -10.85 -6.19
N ALA A 129 20.66 -11.96 -5.51
CA ALA A 129 19.66 -12.92 -5.95
C ALA A 129 18.82 -13.43 -4.76
N PHE A 130 17.57 -13.80 -5.03
CA PHE A 130 16.64 -14.33 -4.05
C PHE A 130 15.70 -15.36 -4.73
N SER A 131 15.23 -16.34 -3.96
CA SER A 131 14.14 -17.24 -4.37
C SER A 131 13.54 -17.95 -3.16
N VAL A 132 12.21 -17.96 -3.06
CA VAL A 132 11.46 -18.82 -2.13
C VAL A 132 11.39 -20.25 -2.66
N LEU A 133 11.62 -21.23 -1.79
CA LEU A 133 11.39 -22.64 -2.15
C LEU A 133 9.88 -22.92 -2.16
N TYR A 134 9.32 -23.08 -3.36
CA TYR A 134 7.88 -23.24 -3.60
C TYR A 134 7.23 -24.29 -2.68
N GLY A 135 6.12 -23.90 -2.03
CA GLY A 135 5.38 -24.74 -1.08
C GLY A 135 6.02 -24.88 0.31
N THR A 136 7.09 -24.15 0.62
CA THR A 136 7.84 -24.29 1.89
C THR A 136 8.21 -22.93 2.51
N CYS A 137 8.67 -22.95 3.76
CA CYS A 137 9.14 -21.73 4.45
C CYS A 137 10.62 -21.40 4.20
N TYR A 138 11.30 -22.12 3.31
CA TYR A 138 12.73 -21.95 3.03
C TYR A 138 12.97 -20.91 1.93
N MET A 139 14.11 -20.22 2.00
CA MET A 139 14.52 -19.17 1.06
C MET A 139 16.02 -19.29 0.75
N TYR A 140 16.40 -19.09 -0.50
CA TYR A 140 17.80 -18.87 -0.89
C TYR A 140 18.12 -17.37 -0.99
N VAL A 141 19.27 -16.98 -0.46
CA VAL A 141 19.81 -15.61 -0.55
C VAL A 141 21.19 -15.64 -1.20
N GLY A 142 21.29 -15.11 -2.41
CA GLY A 142 22.55 -14.88 -3.12
C GLY A 142 23.11 -13.49 -2.81
N SER A 143 24.43 -13.39 -2.66
CA SER A 143 25.11 -12.14 -2.32
C SER A 143 26.18 -11.72 -3.33
N GLU A 144 26.61 -10.46 -3.20
CA GLU A 144 27.70 -9.85 -3.97
C GLU A 144 29.06 -10.57 -3.87
N TYR A 145 29.23 -11.48 -2.91
CA TYR A 145 30.45 -12.27 -2.72
C TYR A 145 30.35 -13.70 -3.26
N ALA A 146 29.49 -13.93 -4.27
CA ALA A 146 29.20 -15.25 -4.84
C ALA A 146 28.82 -16.33 -3.81
N MET A 147 28.33 -15.93 -2.63
CA MET A 147 27.77 -16.83 -1.62
C MET A 147 26.26 -16.94 -1.78
N VAL A 148 25.75 -18.17 -1.74
CA VAL A 148 24.31 -18.50 -1.62
C VAL A 148 24.08 -19.15 -0.25
N ALA A 149 23.25 -18.52 0.59
CA ALA A 149 22.88 -19.02 1.92
C ALA A 149 21.42 -19.44 1.99
N VAL A 150 21.07 -20.34 2.92
CA VAL A 150 19.69 -20.76 3.16
C VAL A 150 19.12 -20.12 4.43
N LEU A 151 17.93 -19.54 4.29
CA LEU A 151 17.10 -19.06 5.40
C LEU A 151 15.84 -19.93 5.53
N ARG A 152 15.25 -19.96 6.72
CA ARG A 152 13.91 -20.51 6.98
C ARG A 152 13.10 -19.49 7.77
N PHE A 153 11.86 -19.24 7.35
CA PHE A 153 10.89 -18.56 8.20
C PHE A 153 10.22 -19.58 9.14
N ASP A 154 10.23 -19.27 10.42
CA ASP A 154 9.53 -20.02 11.46
C ASP A 154 8.20 -19.30 11.73
N SER A 155 7.09 -19.91 11.34
CA SER A 155 5.75 -19.33 11.44
C SER A 155 5.20 -19.33 12.88
N GLU A 156 5.65 -20.25 13.74
CA GLU A 156 5.26 -20.31 15.16
C GLU A 156 6.02 -19.23 15.96
N GLU A 157 7.35 -19.17 15.81
CA GLU A 157 8.19 -18.19 16.49
C GLU A 157 8.18 -16.80 15.83
N ARG A 158 7.60 -16.67 14.63
CA ARG A 158 7.60 -15.49 13.76
C ARG A 158 9.00 -14.91 13.53
N LYS A 159 9.97 -15.79 13.25
CA LYS A 159 11.39 -15.44 13.12
C LYS A 159 12.02 -16.01 11.86
N ILE A 160 12.80 -15.20 11.18
CA ILE A 160 13.72 -15.67 10.13
C ILE A 160 14.95 -16.25 10.81
N ARG A 161 15.28 -17.51 10.50
CA ARG A 161 16.50 -18.20 10.96
C ARG A 161 17.44 -18.41 9.78
N GLN A 162 18.71 -18.02 9.91
CA GLN A 162 19.76 -18.45 8.98
C GLN A 162 20.20 -19.87 9.33
N LEU A 163 20.28 -20.74 8.32
CA LEU A 163 20.68 -22.13 8.50
C LEU A 163 22.19 -22.32 8.28
N PRO A 164 22.80 -23.40 8.82
CA PRO A 164 24.23 -23.68 8.63
C PRO A 164 24.65 -23.98 7.19
N TYR A 165 23.71 -24.25 6.27
CA TYR A 165 23.99 -24.55 4.88
C TYR A 165 24.21 -23.29 4.04
N TYR A 166 25.40 -23.16 3.46
CA TYR A 166 25.78 -22.08 2.55
C TYR A 166 26.80 -22.57 1.50
N ILE A 167 26.68 -22.10 0.28
CA ILE A 167 27.58 -22.38 -0.85
C ILE A 167 28.42 -21.13 -1.09
N THR A 168 29.74 -21.27 -1.28
CA THR A 168 30.66 -20.15 -1.56
C THR A 168 31.37 -20.31 -2.89
N ALA A 169 31.95 -19.22 -3.41
CA ALA A 169 32.81 -19.24 -4.58
C ALA A 169 33.89 -20.33 -4.49
N ASN A 170 34.59 -20.44 -3.35
CA ASN A 170 35.62 -21.46 -3.14
C ASN A 170 35.07 -22.88 -3.31
N VAL A 171 33.93 -23.20 -2.70
CA VAL A 171 33.28 -24.52 -2.83
C VAL A 171 32.94 -24.82 -4.30
N ILE A 172 32.49 -23.82 -5.04
CA ILE A 172 32.20 -23.96 -6.47
C ILE A 172 33.49 -24.14 -7.27
N SER A 173 34.55 -23.37 -7.02
CA SER A 173 35.83 -23.51 -7.70
C SER A 173 36.52 -24.85 -7.41
N ASP A 174 36.48 -25.33 -6.16
CA ASP A 174 37.02 -26.63 -5.76
C ASP A 174 36.29 -27.81 -6.46
N VAL A 175 34.96 -27.71 -6.63
CA VAL A 175 34.14 -28.76 -7.24
C VAL A 175 34.13 -28.70 -8.77
N THR A 176 34.23 -27.51 -9.36
CA THR A 176 34.12 -27.31 -10.83
C THR A 176 35.46 -27.17 -11.54
N GLY A 177 36.54 -26.85 -10.82
CA GLY A 177 37.84 -26.50 -11.40
C GLY A 177 37.86 -25.15 -12.14
N VAL A 178 36.85 -24.30 -11.92
CA VAL A 178 36.75 -22.95 -12.50
C VAL A 178 36.96 -21.93 -11.39
N GLU A 179 38.06 -21.17 -11.44
CA GLU A 179 38.29 -20.05 -10.53
C GLU A 179 37.26 -18.94 -10.80
N LEU A 180 36.50 -18.58 -9.76
CA LEU A 180 35.58 -17.44 -9.78
C LEU A 180 36.36 -16.16 -9.41
N PRO A 181 36.29 -15.08 -10.20
CA PRO A 181 36.91 -13.79 -9.84
C PRO A 181 36.35 -13.23 -8.53
N ASP A 182 37.20 -12.57 -7.74
CA ASP A 182 36.87 -11.94 -6.44
C ASP A 182 35.70 -10.92 -6.48
N GLN A 183 35.31 -10.46 -7.67
CA GLN A 183 34.24 -9.47 -7.90
C GLN A 183 32.95 -10.07 -8.47
N THR A 184 32.92 -11.35 -8.80
CA THR A 184 31.73 -11.99 -9.39
C THR A 184 30.66 -12.25 -8.33
N PHE A 185 29.40 -11.98 -8.68
CA PHE A 185 28.24 -12.24 -7.81
C PHE A 185 27.21 -13.17 -8.47
N ALA A 186 26.29 -13.68 -7.64
CA ALA A 186 25.16 -14.48 -8.11
C ALA A 186 24.06 -13.54 -8.65
N VAL A 187 23.80 -13.59 -9.96
CA VAL A 187 22.72 -12.84 -10.63
C VAL A 187 21.36 -13.50 -10.41
N GLY A 188 21.33 -14.82 -10.30
CA GLY A 188 20.08 -15.55 -10.11
C GLY A 188 20.27 -16.87 -9.38
N VAL A 189 19.28 -17.22 -8.57
CA VAL A 189 19.17 -18.51 -7.89
C VAL A 189 17.77 -19.04 -8.18
N LEU A 190 17.67 -20.21 -8.82
CA LEU A 190 16.39 -20.83 -9.17
C LEU A 190 16.38 -22.29 -8.71
N LEU A 191 15.30 -22.72 -8.06
CA LEU A 191 15.04 -24.15 -7.91
C LEU A 191 14.93 -24.82 -9.29
N GLN A 192 15.45 -26.04 -9.43
CA GLN A 192 15.13 -26.87 -10.59
C GLN A 192 13.71 -27.46 -10.41
N PRO A 193 12.77 -27.27 -11.36
CA PRO A 193 11.47 -27.94 -11.35
C PRO A 193 11.59 -29.45 -11.16
N CYS A 194 10.59 -30.07 -10.53
CA CYS A 194 10.52 -31.51 -10.26
C CYS A 194 11.70 -32.13 -9.48
N SER A 195 12.59 -31.33 -8.85
CA SER A 195 13.79 -31.82 -8.14
C SER A 195 13.58 -32.16 -6.65
N HIS A 196 12.34 -32.11 -6.16
CA HIS A 196 12.02 -32.10 -4.72
C HIS A 196 12.84 -31.07 -3.93
N GLY A 197 13.14 -29.92 -4.57
CA GLY A 197 13.95 -28.79 -4.07
C GLY A 197 15.38 -29.11 -3.62
N ASN A 198 15.86 -30.34 -3.86
CA ASN A 198 17.24 -30.72 -3.61
C ASN A 198 18.20 -30.05 -4.60
N ARG A 199 17.72 -29.58 -5.75
CA ARG A 199 18.56 -28.97 -6.78
C ARG A 199 18.27 -27.50 -7.01
N VAL A 200 19.34 -26.73 -7.00
CA VAL A 200 19.33 -25.28 -7.18
C VAL A 200 20.31 -24.90 -8.28
N LEU A 201 19.84 -24.12 -9.25
CA LEU A 201 20.66 -23.45 -10.23
C LEU A 201 21.18 -22.15 -9.63
N ILE A 202 22.48 -21.93 -9.71
CA ILE A 202 23.15 -20.68 -9.38
C ILE A 202 23.74 -20.12 -10.69
N ALA A 203 23.30 -18.92 -11.07
CA ALA A 203 23.83 -18.18 -12.21
C ALA A 203 24.71 -17.04 -11.72
N TYR A 204 25.95 -17.00 -12.20
CA TYR A 204 26.92 -15.96 -11.90
C TYR A 204 26.97 -14.93 -13.03
N GLU A 205 27.31 -13.69 -12.68
CA GLU A 205 27.43 -12.56 -13.62
C GLU A 205 28.28 -12.91 -14.84
N ASN A 206 29.44 -13.54 -14.64
CA ASN A 206 30.42 -13.89 -15.66
C ASN A 206 30.01 -15.01 -16.64
N GLY A 207 28.73 -15.37 -16.72
CA GLY A 207 28.24 -16.41 -17.62
C GLY A 207 28.33 -17.84 -17.10
N LEU A 208 28.82 -18.06 -15.88
CA LEU A 208 28.88 -19.40 -15.27
C LEU A 208 27.51 -19.80 -14.70
N LEU A 209 27.02 -20.97 -15.11
CA LEU A 209 25.78 -21.58 -14.64
C LEU A 209 26.11 -22.91 -13.94
N VAL A 210 25.75 -23.04 -12.66
CA VAL A 210 25.98 -24.26 -11.87
C VAL A 210 24.66 -24.82 -11.36
N LEU A 211 24.31 -26.03 -11.77
CA LEU A 211 23.23 -26.81 -11.17
C LEU A 211 23.81 -27.62 -10.01
N TRP A 212 23.49 -27.23 -8.79
CA TRP A 212 23.97 -27.83 -7.55
C TRP A 212 22.93 -28.78 -6.95
N ASP A 213 23.36 -29.97 -6.51
CA ASP A 213 22.54 -30.89 -5.70
C ASP A 213 22.92 -30.73 -4.23
N ALA A 214 22.04 -30.11 -3.45
CA ALA A 214 22.21 -29.88 -2.03
C ALA A 214 22.12 -31.16 -1.19
N SER A 215 21.60 -32.28 -1.74
CA SER A 215 21.58 -33.56 -1.03
C SER A 215 22.95 -34.25 -1.09
N GLU A 216 23.59 -34.19 -2.25
CA GLU A 216 24.88 -34.82 -2.53
C GLU A 216 26.09 -33.89 -2.34
N ASP A 217 25.86 -32.61 -2.04
CA ASP A 217 26.86 -31.53 -1.93
C ASP A 217 27.79 -31.43 -3.14
N ARG A 218 27.23 -31.45 -4.36
CA ARG A 218 28.01 -31.40 -5.59
C ARG A 218 27.32 -30.66 -6.73
N ALA A 219 28.12 -30.13 -7.65
CA ALA A 219 27.64 -29.70 -8.95
C ALA A 219 27.22 -30.92 -9.78
N VAL A 220 25.95 -30.97 -10.19
CA VAL A 220 25.40 -31.94 -11.14
C VAL A 220 25.80 -31.57 -12.55
N LEU A 221 25.73 -30.28 -12.86
CA LEU A 221 26.02 -29.75 -14.18
C LEU A 221 26.67 -28.37 -14.06
N VAL A 222 27.64 -28.12 -14.91
CA VAL A 222 28.24 -26.80 -15.13
C VAL A 222 28.04 -26.46 -16.60
N ARG A 223 27.73 -25.18 -16.87
CA ARG A 223 27.69 -24.59 -18.20
C ARG A 223 28.37 -23.22 -18.15
N GLY A 224 29.06 -22.83 -19.22
CA GLY A 224 29.62 -21.49 -19.33
C GLY A 224 30.28 -21.23 -20.69
N HIS A 225 31.08 -20.18 -20.78
CA HIS A 225 31.70 -19.71 -22.04
C HIS A 225 32.44 -20.82 -22.82
N LYS A 226 33.08 -21.77 -22.11
CA LYS A 226 33.83 -22.89 -22.71
C LYS A 226 32.95 -23.91 -23.47
N ASP A 227 31.64 -23.88 -23.32
CA ASP A 227 30.69 -24.77 -24.00
C ASP A 227 30.07 -24.16 -25.28
N LEU A 228 30.49 -22.95 -25.68
CA LEU A 228 29.92 -22.19 -26.80
C LEU A 228 30.48 -22.61 -28.18
N GLU A 229 30.32 -23.88 -28.59
CA GLU A 229 30.49 -24.28 -30.00
C GLU A 229 29.23 -23.92 -30.82
N LEU A 230 29.04 -22.62 -31.11
CA LEU A 230 27.95 -22.14 -31.98
C LEU A 230 28.27 -22.40 -33.47
N THR A 231 27.57 -23.35 -34.08
CA THR A 231 27.58 -23.54 -35.55
C THR A 231 26.59 -22.57 -36.22
N ASP A 232 27.02 -21.85 -37.26
CA ASP A 232 26.26 -20.82 -38.00
C ASP A 232 24.84 -21.21 -38.45
N SER A 233 24.55 -22.51 -38.54
CA SER A 233 23.23 -23.06 -38.88
C SER A 233 22.14 -22.85 -37.83
N ASN A 234 22.47 -22.43 -36.60
CA ASN A 234 21.55 -22.48 -35.46
C ASN A 234 20.95 -21.12 -35.06
N THR A 235 21.36 -20.02 -35.70
CA THR A 235 20.89 -18.66 -35.38
C THR A 235 19.55 -18.40 -36.05
N THR A 236 18.48 -18.21 -35.26
CA THR A 236 17.16 -17.82 -35.80
C THR A 236 17.01 -16.29 -35.82
N ASN A 237 17.32 -15.69 -36.96
CA ASN A 237 17.08 -14.27 -37.24
C ASN A 237 15.65 -14.06 -37.78
N HIS A 238 14.96 -13.03 -37.28
CA HIS A 238 13.64 -12.64 -37.76
C HIS A 238 13.67 -11.26 -38.45
N SER A 239 14.06 -11.22 -39.73
CA SER A 239 13.92 -10.04 -40.59
C SER A 239 12.98 -10.35 -41.76
N THR A 240 12.13 -9.39 -42.10
CA THR A 240 11.18 -9.48 -43.23
C THR A 240 11.79 -9.13 -44.58
N ASP A 241 13.08 -8.80 -44.64
CA ASP A 241 13.71 -8.25 -45.84
C ASP A 241 14.72 -9.22 -46.48
N LYS A 242 14.40 -9.70 -47.68
CA LYS A 242 15.28 -10.57 -48.48
C LYS A 242 16.24 -9.74 -49.32
N ARG A 243 17.39 -9.33 -48.75
CA ARG A 243 18.60 -9.05 -49.56
C ARG A 243 19.91 -8.96 -48.77
N ASN A 244 20.97 -9.39 -49.44
CA ASN A 244 22.39 -9.24 -49.12
C ASN A 244 22.93 -10.13 -47.98
N GLU A 245 23.30 -11.35 -48.35
CA GLU A 245 24.28 -12.15 -47.62
C GLU A 245 25.66 -11.47 -47.69
N PHE A 246 26.25 -11.16 -46.54
CA PHE A 246 27.69 -10.98 -46.38
C PHE A 246 28.15 -11.99 -45.32
N PRO A 247 29.29 -12.69 -45.52
CA PRO A 247 29.83 -13.56 -44.49
C PRO A 247 30.30 -12.69 -43.32
N THR A 248 29.75 -12.92 -42.13
CA THR A 248 30.24 -12.29 -40.90
C THR A 248 31.45 -13.10 -40.42
N ASP A 249 32.57 -12.42 -40.17
CA ASP A 249 33.81 -13.09 -39.75
C ASP A 249 33.64 -13.81 -38.41
N ALA A 250 34.23 -15.01 -38.31
CA ALA A 250 34.12 -15.91 -37.15
C ALA A 250 34.97 -15.47 -35.94
N SER A 251 35.10 -14.17 -35.68
CA SER A 251 36.02 -13.57 -34.69
C SER A 251 35.35 -12.96 -33.46
N ASP A 252 34.02 -12.80 -33.43
CA ASP A 252 33.32 -12.07 -32.36
C ASP A 252 32.86 -12.96 -31.17
N LEU A 253 33.30 -14.23 -31.11
CA LEU A 253 32.86 -15.21 -30.10
C LEU A 253 33.73 -15.27 -28.83
N GLU A 254 34.85 -14.55 -28.76
CA GLU A 254 35.77 -14.53 -27.59
C GLU A 254 35.48 -13.40 -26.58
N LEU A 255 34.21 -13.05 -26.34
CA LEU A 255 33.83 -12.15 -25.24
C LEU A 255 33.11 -12.89 -24.10
N ASP A 256 33.55 -12.63 -22.87
CA ASP A 256 32.84 -12.95 -21.65
C ASP A 256 31.46 -12.26 -21.67
N LYS A 257 30.39 -13.06 -21.67
CA LYS A 257 29.00 -12.57 -21.77
C LYS A 257 28.38 -12.47 -20.37
N GLU A 258 28.05 -11.25 -19.96
CA GLU A 258 27.41 -10.99 -18.68
C GLU A 258 25.92 -11.38 -18.67
N ILE A 259 25.50 -12.21 -17.71
CA ILE A 259 24.10 -12.63 -17.53
C ILE A 259 23.29 -11.51 -16.88
N SER A 260 22.13 -11.19 -17.45
CA SER A 260 21.18 -10.20 -16.90
C SER A 260 19.85 -10.80 -16.44
N SER A 261 19.41 -11.93 -16.99
CA SER A 261 18.17 -12.61 -16.58
C SER A 261 18.17 -14.11 -16.89
N ILE A 262 17.38 -14.89 -16.14
CA ILE A 262 17.27 -16.35 -16.30
C ILE A 262 15.83 -16.83 -16.11
N CYS A 263 15.40 -17.85 -16.86
CA CYS A 263 14.08 -18.46 -16.73
C CYS A 263 14.08 -19.94 -17.19
N TRP A 264 13.47 -20.84 -16.43
CA TRP A 264 13.21 -22.21 -16.88
C TRP A 264 12.10 -22.22 -17.94
N VAL A 265 12.34 -22.88 -19.08
CA VAL A 265 11.35 -22.98 -20.18
C VAL A 265 10.72 -24.37 -20.31
N THR A 266 11.04 -25.30 -19.41
CA THR A 266 10.39 -26.62 -19.31
C THR A 266 9.99 -26.94 -17.88
N SER A 267 8.88 -27.64 -17.71
CA SER A 267 8.34 -28.07 -16.41
C SER A 267 9.18 -29.13 -15.69
N ASP A 268 10.16 -29.73 -16.38
CA ASP A 268 11.12 -30.70 -15.85
C ASP A 268 12.51 -30.08 -15.53
N GLY A 269 12.70 -28.78 -15.76
CA GLY A 269 13.99 -28.12 -15.55
C GLY A 269 15.11 -28.61 -16.47
N SER A 270 14.77 -29.12 -17.66
CA SER A 270 15.72 -29.58 -18.68
C SER A 270 16.25 -28.49 -19.62
N ILE A 271 15.55 -27.36 -19.76
CA ILE A 271 15.99 -26.24 -20.63
C ILE A 271 15.83 -24.90 -19.91
N LEU A 272 16.89 -24.10 -19.97
CA LEU A 272 16.98 -22.77 -19.36
C LEU A 272 17.16 -21.71 -20.45
N ALA A 273 16.32 -20.68 -20.46
CA ALA A 273 16.58 -19.46 -21.21
C ALA A 273 17.39 -18.48 -20.36
N VAL A 274 18.44 -17.90 -20.95
CA VAL A 274 19.35 -16.96 -20.30
C VAL A 274 19.47 -15.71 -21.17
N GLY A 275 19.16 -14.56 -20.58
CA GLY A 275 19.28 -13.24 -21.19
C GLY A 275 20.59 -12.58 -20.76
N TYR A 276 21.22 -11.86 -21.68
CA TYR A 276 22.53 -11.24 -21.49
C TYR A 276 22.47 -9.70 -21.62
N VAL A 277 23.47 -9.04 -21.04
CA VAL A 277 23.63 -7.57 -21.08
C VAL A 277 23.78 -7.03 -22.51
N ASP A 278 24.29 -7.84 -23.44
CA ASP A 278 24.44 -7.49 -24.87
C ASP A 278 23.18 -7.67 -25.72
N GLY A 279 22.07 -8.07 -25.10
CA GLY A 279 20.78 -8.28 -25.77
C GLY A 279 20.61 -9.66 -26.43
N ASP A 280 21.53 -10.61 -26.24
CA ASP A 280 21.33 -12.01 -26.67
C ASP A 280 20.43 -12.79 -25.69
N ILE A 281 19.72 -13.77 -26.24
CA ILE A 281 19.00 -14.80 -25.47
C ILE A 281 19.55 -16.17 -25.88
N LEU A 282 20.12 -16.92 -24.96
CA LEU A 282 20.61 -18.28 -25.21
C LEU A 282 19.75 -19.31 -24.46
N PHE A 283 19.35 -20.36 -25.17
CA PHE A 283 18.67 -21.52 -24.60
C PHE A 283 19.69 -22.62 -24.34
N TRP A 284 19.87 -22.98 -23.08
CA TRP A 284 20.85 -23.95 -22.60
C TRP A 284 20.19 -25.29 -22.29
N ASN A 285 20.83 -26.38 -22.74
CA ASN A 285 20.36 -27.74 -22.49
C ASN A 285 20.98 -28.35 -21.20
N PHE A 286 20.10 -28.63 -20.24
CA PHE A 286 20.35 -29.31 -18.97
C PHE A 286 19.86 -30.79 -18.96
N SER A 287 19.26 -31.30 -20.05
CA SER A 287 18.88 -32.73 -20.18
C SER A 287 20.09 -33.65 -20.38
N ASN A 288 20.76 -34.03 -19.29
CA ASN A 288 21.68 -35.17 -19.22
C ASN A 288 22.09 -35.49 -17.77
N VAL A 289 21.19 -36.05 -16.96
CA VAL A 289 21.45 -36.32 -15.52
C VAL A 289 21.48 -37.82 -15.16
N THR A 290 21.35 -38.72 -16.14
CA THR A 290 21.47 -40.17 -15.90
C THR A 290 22.21 -40.92 -17.02
N SER A 291 23.54 -40.80 -17.06
CA SER A 291 24.39 -41.85 -17.61
C SER A 291 25.56 -42.12 -16.67
N SER A 292 25.74 -43.41 -16.31
CA SER A 292 26.89 -43.92 -15.59
C SER A 292 28.18 -43.70 -16.39
N LYS A 293 29.33 -43.77 -15.70
CA LYS A 293 30.68 -43.31 -16.12
C LYS A 293 31.27 -43.92 -17.42
N ASP A 294 30.55 -44.72 -18.20
CA ASP A 294 31.11 -45.60 -19.25
C ASP A 294 30.63 -45.33 -20.70
N GLN A 295 30.06 -44.15 -21.03
CA GLN A 295 29.75 -43.79 -22.42
C GLN A 295 30.30 -42.41 -22.85
N GLN A 296 31.63 -42.28 -22.80
CA GLN A 296 32.35 -41.09 -23.25
C GLN A 296 32.75 -41.14 -24.75
N VAL A 297 31.86 -41.64 -25.62
CA VAL A 297 32.06 -41.62 -27.09
C VAL A 297 30.72 -41.34 -27.80
N ASN A 298 30.64 -40.22 -28.51
CA ASN A 298 29.54 -39.81 -29.41
C ASN A 298 28.19 -39.42 -28.78
N GLN A 299 28.16 -38.39 -27.93
CA GLN A 299 26.98 -37.53 -27.77
C GLN A 299 27.20 -36.18 -28.51
N SER A 300 26.15 -35.64 -29.11
CA SER A 300 26.21 -34.47 -30.01
C SER A 300 26.50 -33.16 -29.26
N ARG A 301 27.42 -32.34 -29.78
CA ARG A 301 27.99 -31.17 -29.09
C ARG A 301 27.07 -29.93 -28.95
N ASN A 302 25.97 -29.85 -29.69
CA ASN A 302 25.10 -28.67 -29.67
C ASN A 302 24.23 -28.63 -28.40
N ASN A 303 24.75 -27.98 -27.35
CA ASN A 303 24.06 -27.79 -26.06
C ASN A 303 23.34 -26.44 -25.92
N VAL A 304 23.48 -25.54 -26.91
CA VAL A 304 23.00 -24.15 -26.86
C VAL A 304 22.37 -23.75 -28.19
N VAL A 305 21.29 -22.95 -28.13
CA VAL A 305 20.71 -22.25 -29.29
C VAL A 305 20.56 -20.77 -28.98
N LYS A 306 20.96 -19.92 -29.94
CA LYS A 306 20.82 -18.46 -29.85
C LYS A 306 19.51 -17.99 -30.49
N LEU A 307 18.78 -17.16 -29.75
CA LEU A 307 17.63 -16.38 -30.20
C LEU A 307 18.01 -14.89 -30.14
N GLN A 308 17.76 -14.16 -31.21
CA GLN A 308 18.12 -12.74 -31.33
C GLN A 308 16.92 -11.93 -31.83
N LEU A 309 16.50 -10.92 -31.05
CA LEU A 309 15.28 -10.15 -31.33
C LEU A 309 15.47 -9.09 -32.42
N SER A 310 16.65 -8.51 -32.52
CA SER A 310 17.04 -7.49 -33.49
C SER A 310 18.45 -7.76 -34.01
N SER A 311 18.69 -7.47 -35.29
CA SER A 311 20.02 -7.53 -35.91
C SER A 311 20.90 -6.31 -35.58
N GLY A 312 20.42 -5.37 -34.76
CA GLY A 312 21.16 -4.17 -34.37
C GLY A 312 22.47 -4.46 -33.66
N SER A 313 23.51 -3.67 -33.98
CA SER A 313 24.86 -3.83 -33.41
C SER A 313 24.97 -3.44 -31.94
N ARG A 314 24.01 -2.67 -31.43
CA ARG A 314 23.88 -2.29 -30.01
C ARG A 314 22.44 -2.49 -29.58
N ARG A 315 22.23 -3.38 -28.61
CA ARG A 315 20.90 -3.74 -28.09
C ARG A 315 20.79 -3.40 -26.61
N LEU A 316 19.56 -3.32 -26.14
CA LEU A 316 19.24 -3.19 -24.73
C LEU A 316 19.51 -4.53 -24.02
N PRO A 317 19.99 -4.53 -22.77
CA PRO A 317 20.07 -5.73 -21.93
C PRO A 317 18.74 -6.48 -21.89
N VAL A 318 18.78 -7.80 -21.75
CA VAL A 318 17.56 -8.60 -21.54
C VAL A 318 17.21 -8.59 -20.05
N ILE A 319 16.33 -7.68 -19.65
CA ILE A 319 16.05 -7.38 -18.23
C ILE A 319 15.08 -8.41 -17.64
N ILE A 320 14.04 -8.82 -18.37
CA ILE A 320 13.07 -9.83 -17.91
C ILE A 320 12.92 -10.93 -18.95
N LEU A 321 12.93 -12.17 -18.46
CA LEU A 321 12.50 -13.37 -19.15
C LEU A 321 11.46 -14.09 -18.29
N ARG A 322 10.28 -14.36 -18.85
CA ARG A 322 9.25 -15.21 -18.24
C ARG A 322 8.70 -16.19 -19.26
N TRP A 323 8.35 -17.40 -18.83
CA TRP A 323 7.86 -18.46 -19.70
C TRP A 323 6.46 -18.92 -19.30
N SER A 324 5.60 -19.12 -20.30
CA SER A 324 4.34 -19.85 -20.17
C SER A 324 4.37 -21.10 -21.06
N PRO A 325 4.24 -22.32 -20.52
CA PRO A 325 4.12 -23.52 -21.34
C PRO A 325 2.82 -23.54 -22.16
N SER A 326 2.81 -24.30 -23.26
CA SER A 326 1.60 -24.62 -24.02
C SER A 326 0.98 -25.92 -23.49
N GLU A 327 -0.34 -25.95 -23.31
CA GLU A 327 -1.06 -27.09 -22.70
C GLU A 327 -0.89 -28.43 -23.43
N LEU A 328 -0.52 -28.42 -24.71
CA LEU A 328 -0.48 -29.61 -25.56
C LEU A 328 0.90 -30.26 -25.65
N GLN A 329 2.00 -29.54 -25.41
CA GLN A 329 3.37 -29.99 -25.70
C GLN A 329 4.43 -29.30 -24.82
N ASN A 330 5.22 -30.08 -24.07
CA ASN A 330 6.34 -29.58 -23.24
C ASN A 330 7.44 -28.81 -24.00
N HIS A 331 7.42 -28.84 -25.33
CA HIS A 331 8.44 -28.22 -26.20
C HIS A 331 7.94 -26.94 -26.89
N ARG A 332 6.74 -26.46 -26.49
CA ARG A 332 6.07 -25.31 -27.10
C ARG A 332 5.49 -24.40 -26.01
N GLY A 333 5.45 -23.10 -26.27
CA GLY A 333 4.88 -22.12 -25.34
C GLY A 333 5.10 -20.68 -25.78
N MET A 334 5.04 -19.78 -24.81
CA MET A 334 5.24 -18.34 -24.99
C MET A 334 6.36 -17.83 -24.08
N LEU A 335 7.37 -17.20 -24.68
CA LEU A 335 8.41 -16.45 -23.97
C LEU A 335 8.02 -14.98 -23.97
N PHE A 336 8.02 -14.36 -22.80
CA PHE A 336 7.84 -12.93 -22.59
C PHE A 336 9.21 -12.32 -22.30
N VAL A 337 9.55 -11.27 -23.04
CA VAL A 337 10.86 -10.63 -23.01
C VAL A 337 10.70 -9.11 -22.91
N TYR A 338 11.40 -8.51 -21.94
CA TYR A 338 11.59 -7.06 -21.87
C TYR A 338 13.09 -6.74 -22.05
N GLY A 339 13.40 -5.90 -23.04
CA GLY A 339 14.77 -5.65 -23.52
C GLY A 339 15.16 -6.50 -24.74
N GLY A 340 16.45 -6.51 -25.09
CA GLY A 340 16.99 -7.27 -26.25
C GLY A 340 16.78 -6.65 -27.65
N ASP A 341 15.96 -5.60 -27.77
CA ASP A 341 15.80 -4.83 -29.02
C ASP A 341 16.90 -3.76 -29.19
N GLU A 342 16.98 -3.10 -30.35
CA GLU A 342 18.01 -2.10 -30.67
C GLU A 342 17.85 -0.83 -29.81
N ILE A 343 18.98 -0.20 -29.44
CA ILE A 343 18.95 1.04 -28.63
C ILE A 343 18.28 2.16 -29.44
N GLY A 344 17.14 2.65 -28.95
CA GLY A 344 16.31 3.65 -29.64
C GLY A 344 15.00 3.09 -30.21
N SER A 345 14.81 1.76 -30.19
CA SER A 345 13.50 1.14 -30.40
C SER A 345 12.48 1.60 -29.35
N PRO A 346 11.16 1.61 -29.67
CA PRO A 346 10.12 1.95 -28.70
C PRO A 346 10.08 0.93 -27.55
N GLU A 347 9.74 1.40 -26.36
CA GLU A 347 9.57 0.56 -25.18
C GLU A 347 8.36 -0.37 -25.35
N VAL A 348 8.61 -1.68 -25.42
CA VAL A 348 7.60 -2.73 -25.64
C VAL A 348 7.92 -3.97 -24.82
N LEU A 349 6.88 -4.71 -24.43
CA LEU A 349 7.02 -6.09 -23.97
C LEU A 349 6.87 -7.03 -25.18
N THR A 350 7.94 -7.72 -25.55
CA THR A 350 7.98 -8.63 -26.70
C THR A 350 7.53 -10.02 -26.27
N ILE A 351 6.50 -10.56 -26.91
CA ILE A 351 5.97 -11.91 -26.68
C ILE A 351 6.33 -12.76 -27.91
N LEU A 352 6.85 -13.97 -27.68
CA LEU A 352 7.28 -14.90 -28.72
C LEU A 352 6.62 -16.26 -28.53
N SER A 353 5.92 -16.77 -29.54
CA SER A 353 5.50 -18.17 -29.55
C SER A 353 6.66 -19.03 -30.06
N LEU A 354 7.17 -19.93 -29.22
CA LEU A 354 8.34 -20.77 -29.51
C LEU A 354 7.97 -22.25 -29.55
N ASP A 355 8.64 -23.00 -30.41
CA ASP A 355 8.56 -24.45 -30.58
C ASP A 355 9.96 -25.02 -30.85
N TRP A 356 10.34 -26.14 -30.23
CA TRP A 356 11.67 -26.75 -30.41
C TRP A 356 11.65 -28.29 -30.48
N SER A 357 12.70 -28.84 -31.09
CA SER A 357 12.92 -30.29 -31.11
C SER A 357 13.56 -30.79 -29.81
N SER A 358 13.32 -32.05 -29.45
CA SER A 358 13.86 -32.67 -28.23
C SER A 358 15.39 -32.56 -28.14
N GLY A 359 15.89 -32.11 -26.98
CA GLY A 359 17.30 -31.75 -26.77
C GLY A 359 17.70 -30.43 -27.45
N ILE A 360 16.73 -29.56 -27.75
CA ILE A 360 16.85 -28.22 -28.35
C ILE A 360 17.70 -28.11 -29.62
N LYS A 361 17.74 -29.16 -30.44
CA LYS A 361 18.53 -29.20 -31.69
C LYS A 361 18.11 -28.17 -32.74
N SER A 362 16.90 -27.64 -32.62
CA SER A 362 16.36 -26.58 -33.47
C SER A 362 15.28 -25.81 -32.70
N LEU A 363 15.43 -24.50 -32.57
CA LEU A 363 14.39 -23.58 -32.08
C LEU A 363 13.67 -22.96 -33.28
N LYS A 364 12.35 -22.78 -33.18
CA LYS A 364 11.54 -22.07 -34.16
C LYS A 364 10.68 -21.02 -33.45
N CYS A 365 10.76 -19.79 -33.92
CA CYS A 365 9.77 -18.77 -33.59
C CYS A 365 8.57 -18.94 -34.54
N LEU A 366 7.38 -19.15 -33.97
CA LEU A 366 6.12 -19.31 -34.70
C LEU A 366 5.36 -17.99 -34.85
N GLY A 367 5.64 -17.00 -34.01
CA GLY A 367 5.04 -15.67 -34.04
C GLY A 367 5.66 -14.74 -33.00
N ARG A 368 5.65 -13.43 -33.30
CA ARG A 368 6.07 -12.33 -32.42
C ARG A 368 4.91 -11.33 -32.32
N VAL A 369 4.64 -10.85 -31.12
CA VAL A 369 3.75 -9.71 -30.86
C VAL A 369 4.46 -8.77 -29.88
N ASP A 370 4.48 -7.49 -30.21
CA ASP A 370 5.05 -6.45 -29.36
C ASP A 370 3.91 -5.66 -28.72
N LEU A 371 3.83 -5.73 -27.39
CA LEU A 371 2.84 -5.03 -26.58
C LEU A 371 3.35 -3.62 -26.25
N THR A 372 2.66 -2.59 -26.75
CA THR A 372 2.92 -1.19 -26.35
C THR A 372 2.17 -0.82 -25.08
N LEU A 373 2.87 -0.20 -24.14
CA LEU A 373 2.35 0.21 -22.83
C LEU A 373 2.08 1.70 -22.77
N ASN A 374 1.16 2.11 -21.90
CA ASN A 374 0.88 3.51 -21.62
C ASN A 374 1.71 3.98 -20.42
N GLY A 375 2.91 4.52 -20.70
CA GLY A 375 3.94 4.79 -19.70
C GLY A 375 5.07 3.77 -19.76
N SER A 376 6.10 3.94 -18.91
CA SER A 376 7.24 3.03 -18.90
C SER A 376 6.92 1.73 -18.18
N PHE A 377 7.50 0.63 -18.65
CA PHE A 377 7.44 -0.67 -18.01
C PHE A 377 8.01 -0.60 -16.59
N ALA A 378 7.38 -1.29 -15.64
CA ALA A 378 7.90 -1.49 -14.29
C ALA A 378 8.21 -2.97 -14.03
N ASP A 379 7.19 -3.83 -14.12
CA ASP A 379 7.34 -5.28 -13.91
C ASP A 379 6.19 -6.07 -14.56
N MET A 380 6.33 -7.39 -14.67
CA MET A 380 5.30 -8.32 -15.13
C MET A 380 5.28 -9.63 -14.35
N VAL A 381 4.09 -10.21 -14.20
CA VAL A 381 3.91 -11.56 -13.64
C VAL A 381 2.87 -12.35 -14.43
N LEU A 382 3.06 -13.67 -14.46
CA LEU A 382 2.18 -14.60 -15.13
C LEU A 382 1.31 -15.32 -14.10
N SER A 383 0.00 -15.34 -14.34
CA SER A 383 -0.99 -16.03 -13.53
C SER A 383 -1.52 -17.25 -14.27
N PRO A 384 -1.12 -18.48 -13.92
CA PRO A 384 -1.79 -19.68 -14.41
C PRO A 384 -3.23 -19.72 -13.89
N ASN A 385 -4.24 -19.71 -14.77
CA ASN A 385 -5.63 -19.79 -14.35
C ASN A 385 -5.95 -21.23 -13.90
N VAL A 386 -6.09 -21.42 -12.58
CA VAL A 386 -6.52 -22.67 -11.97
C VAL A 386 -8.04 -22.67 -11.85
N GLY A 387 -8.73 -23.26 -12.83
CA GLY A 387 -10.20 -23.37 -12.83
C GLY A 387 -10.73 -24.36 -13.88
N GLU A 388 -11.87 -24.99 -13.61
CA GLU A 388 -12.39 -26.13 -14.40
C GLU A 388 -12.78 -25.77 -15.85
N THR A 389 -13.06 -24.51 -16.16
CA THR A 389 -13.70 -24.09 -17.43
C THR A 389 -12.91 -23.12 -18.31
N LYS A 390 -11.79 -22.56 -17.83
CA LYS A 390 -10.87 -21.71 -18.61
C LYS A 390 -9.42 -21.96 -18.20
N ARG A 391 -8.78 -22.95 -18.82
CA ARG A 391 -7.32 -23.12 -18.72
C ARG A 391 -6.61 -22.09 -19.61
N GLY A 392 -5.51 -21.52 -19.11
CA GLY A 392 -4.72 -20.50 -19.79
C GLY A 392 -3.95 -19.61 -18.82
N THR A 393 -2.94 -18.89 -19.32
CA THR A 393 -2.10 -18.01 -18.50
C THR A 393 -2.48 -16.54 -18.71
N SER A 394 -3.03 -15.89 -17.68
CA SER A 394 -3.26 -14.45 -17.70
C SER A 394 -1.95 -13.70 -17.46
N LEU A 395 -1.73 -12.61 -18.18
CA LEU A 395 -0.55 -11.73 -18.03
C LEU A 395 -0.95 -10.48 -17.24
N PHE A 396 -0.26 -10.20 -16.14
CA PHE A 396 -0.31 -8.90 -15.47
C PHE A 396 0.92 -8.08 -15.83
N VAL A 397 0.72 -6.82 -16.23
CA VAL A 397 1.78 -5.85 -16.51
C VAL A 397 1.56 -4.60 -15.66
N LEU A 398 2.62 -4.15 -15.00
CA LEU A 398 2.68 -2.89 -14.28
C LEU A 398 3.47 -1.87 -15.12
N ALA A 399 2.85 -0.71 -15.36
CA ALA A 399 3.48 0.43 -16.01
C ALA A 399 3.42 1.68 -15.11
N ASN A 400 4.41 2.56 -15.24
CA ASN A 400 4.48 3.79 -14.45
C ASN A 400 3.66 4.92 -15.09
N PRO A 401 2.92 5.72 -14.30
CA PRO A 401 2.79 5.66 -12.84
C PRO A 401 1.61 4.78 -12.38
N GLY A 402 1.88 3.66 -11.73
CA GLY A 402 0.86 2.85 -11.03
C GLY A 402 -0.27 2.25 -11.89
N GLN A 403 -0.06 2.08 -13.20
CA GLN A 403 -1.05 1.47 -14.09
C GLN A 403 -0.89 -0.05 -14.09
N LEU A 404 -1.89 -0.76 -13.57
CA LEU A 404 -1.93 -2.23 -13.57
C LEU A 404 -2.92 -2.73 -14.62
N HIS A 405 -2.42 -3.47 -15.60
CA HIS A 405 -3.17 -4.02 -16.73
C HIS A 405 -3.13 -5.55 -16.71
N ALA A 406 -4.26 -6.18 -17.05
CA ALA A 406 -4.39 -7.62 -17.22
C ALA A 406 -4.77 -7.98 -18.67
N TYR A 407 -4.14 -9.03 -19.21
CA TYR A 407 -4.41 -9.55 -20.55
C TYR A 407 -4.75 -11.05 -20.47
N ASP A 408 -5.86 -11.45 -21.10
CA ASP A 408 -6.28 -12.85 -21.21
C ASP A 408 -5.42 -13.59 -22.25
N ASN A 409 -5.05 -14.84 -21.95
CA ASN A 409 -4.40 -15.76 -22.88
C ASN A 409 -5.16 -15.90 -24.21
N ALA A 410 -6.50 -15.91 -24.16
CA ALA A 410 -7.35 -15.99 -25.35
C ALA A 410 -7.17 -14.78 -26.27
N TYR A 411 -6.96 -13.59 -25.69
CA TYR A 411 -6.69 -12.37 -26.43
C TYR A 411 -5.27 -12.38 -27.03
N LEU A 412 -4.25 -12.66 -26.20
CA LEU A 412 -2.85 -12.73 -26.64
C LEU A 412 -2.62 -13.75 -27.77
N SER A 413 -3.22 -14.95 -27.65
CA SER A 413 -3.13 -15.99 -28.68
C SER A 413 -3.93 -15.65 -29.94
N GLY A 414 -5.03 -14.90 -29.82
CA GLY A 414 -5.76 -14.31 -30.94
C GLY A 414 -4.90 -13.35 -31.76
N SER A 415 -4.34 -12.32 -31.12
CA SER A 415 -3.47 -11.33 -31.76
C SER A 415 -2.22 -11.95 -32.40
N MET A 416 -1.62 -12.95 -31.75
CA MET A 416 -0.52 -13.75 -32.31
C MET A 416 -0.85 -14.39 -33.65
N SER A 417 -2.09 -14.85 -33.84
CA SER A 417 -2.52 -15.47 -35.10
C SER A 417 -2.72 -14.46 -36.24
N GLN A 418 -2.95 -13.19 -35.90
CA GLN A 418 -3.22 -12.10 -36.84
C GLN A 418 -1.99 -11.21 -37.11
N GLN A 419 -0.90 -11.38 -36.34
CA GLN A 419 0.30 -10.54 -36.37
C GLN A 419 0.00 -9.05 -36.09
N GLU A 420 -1.05 -8.79 -35.30
CA GLU A 420 -1.45 -7.43 -34.93
C GLU A 420 -0.64 -6.91 -33.73
N LYS A 421 -0.38 -5.60 -33.74
CA LYS A 421 0.29 -4.90 -32.62
C LYS A 421 -0.74 -4.61 -31.53
N ILE A 422 -0.48 -5.04 -30.31
CA ILE A 422 -1.41 -4.83 -29.18
C ILE A 422 -1.15 -3.46 -28.54
N SER A 423 -2.21 -2.64 -28.40
CA SER A 423 -2.18 -1.41 -27.60
C SER A 423 -2.65 -1.64 -26.17
N SER A 424 -2.23 -0.76 -25.26
CA SER A 424 -2.69 -0.68 -23.87
C SER A 424 -4.21 -0.66 -23.73
N ASP A 425 -4.91 -0.08 -24.71
CA ASP A 425 -6.35 0.20 -24.66
C ASP A 425 -7.21 -1.05 -24.85
N SER A 426 -6.58 -2.17 -25.24
CA SER A 426 -7.20 -3.49 -25.30
C SER A 426 -7.13 -4.27 -23.98
N ALA A 427 -6.38 -3.76 -23.00
CA ALA A 427 -6.16 -4.44 -21.73
C ALA A 427 -7.34 -4.25 -20.77
N MET A 428 -7.53 -5.22 -19.88
CA MET A 428 -8.36 -4.97 -18.70
C MET A 428 -7.58 -4.10 -17.72
N GLN A 429 -8.02 -2.86 -17.54
CA GLN A 429 -7.49 -1.97 -16.50
C GLN A 429 -8.01 -2.41 -15.12
N TYR A 430 -7.16 -2.28 -14.09
CA TYR A 430 -7.56 -2.54 -12.71
C TYR A 430 -8.78 -1.69 -12.28
N PRO A 431 -9.89 -2.29 -11.80
CA PRO A 431 -11.11 -1.58 -11.43
C PRO A 431 -10.95 -0.88 -10.07
N MET A 432 -10.64 0.41 -10.08
CA MET A 432 -10.56 1.22 -8.86
C MET A 432 -11.96 1.41 -8.24
N VAL A 433 -12.13 1.04 -6.97
CA VAL A 433 -13.41 1.10 -6.23
C VAL A 433 -14.06 2.49 -6.24
N ILE A 434 -13.25 3.56 -6.20
CA ILE A 434 -13.67 4.96 -6.38
C ILE A 434 -12.89 5.54 -7.56
N PRO A 435 -13.42 5.47 -8.81
CA PRO A 435 -12.71 5.98 -9.98
C PRO A 435 -12.42 7.48 -9.88
N ASN A 436 -11.22 7.90 -10.30
CA ASN A 436 -10.78 9.30 -10.22
C ASN A 436 -9.82 9.74 -11.35
N ILE A 437 -9.61 8.93 -12.38
CA ILE A 437 -8.77 9.29 -13.53
C ILE A 437 -9.65 9.94 -14.60
N GLU A 438 -10.59 9.17 -15.14
CA GLU A 438 -11.59 9.58 -16.13
C GLU A 438 -12.92 8.87 -15.80
N PRO A 439 -13.97 9.59 -15.37
CA PRO A 439 -13.98 11.00 -14.96
C PRO A 439 -13.22 11.24 -13.63
N ARG A 440 -12.82 12.50 -13.39
CA ARG A 440 -12.20 12.94 -12.11
C ARG A 440 -13.25 13.36 -11.09
N VAL A 441 -13.01 13.06 -9.82
CA VAL A 441 -13.80 13.57 -8.69
C VAL A 441 -13.43 15.03 -8.43
N THR A 442 -14.43 15.88 -8.27
CA THR A 442 -14.27 17.34 -8.07
C THR A 442 -14.72 17.79 -6.69
N VAL A 443 -15.67 17.07 -6.09
CA VAL A 443 -16.14 17.28 -4.70
C VAL A 443 -16.53 15.94 -4.09
N ALA A 444 -16.35 15.79 -2.79
CA ALA A 444 -16.85 14.62 -2.05
C ALA A 444 -17.51 15.04 -0.73
N LYS A 445 -18.40 14.18 -0.22
CA LYS A 445 -18.96 14.31 1.13
C LYS A 445 -19.23 12.95 1.76
N LEU A 446 -18.97 12.85 3.06
CA LEU A 446 -19.37 11.72 3.89
C LEU A 446 -20.68 12.05 4.61
N GLY A 447 -21.67 11.18 4.50
CA GLY A 447 -22.96 11.28 5.18
C GLY A 447 -23.17 10.14 6.17
N SER A 448 -23.76 10.46 7.33
CA SER A 448 -24.21 9.46 8.32
C SER A 448 -25.73 9.35 8.28
N LEU A 449 -26.24 8.13 8.38
CA LEU A 449 -27.66 7.77 8.34
C LEU A 449 -28.09 7.33 9.75
N TYR A 450 -29.16 7.93 10.27
CA TYR A 450 -29.65 7.71 11.64
C TYR A 450 -31.05 7.09 11.71
N THR A 451 -31.65 6.79 10.56
CA THR A 451 -33.01 6.27 10.44
C THR A 451 -33.02 4.75 10.34
N GLU A 452 -33.88 4.08 11.12
CA GLU A 452 -34.09 2.62 11.15
C GLU A 452 -34.76 2.06 9.85
N GLY A 453 -34.54 2.73 8.71
CA GLY A 453 -35.28 2.53 7.46
C GLY A 453 -34.49 1.74 6.42
N LYS A 454 -35.15 0.78 5.77
CA LYS A 454 -34.60 -0.08 4.68
C LYS A 454 -34.38 0.66 3.34
N VAL A 455 -33.90 1.91 3.34
CA VAL A 455 -33.85 2.79 2.16
C VAL A 455 -33.05 2.17 1.00
N PHE A 456 -31.93 1.51 1.31
CA PHE A 456 -31.02 0.94 0.30
C PHE A 456 -31.12 -0.58 0.14
N LYS A 457 -32.11 -1.27 0.72
CA LYS A 457 -32.29 -2.73 0.52
C LYS A 457 -32.88 -3.10 -0.86
N ALA A 458 -33.05 -2.14 -1.77
CA ALA A 458 -33.78 -2.30 -3.03
C ALA A 458 -33.03 -1.79 -4.27
N LEU A 459 -31.77 -1.34 -4.14
CA LEU A 459 -30.91 -1.12 -5.30
C LEU A 459 -30.01 -2.34 -5.45
N ASP A 460 -30.23 -3.09 -6.54
CA ASP A 460 -29.29 -4.12 -6.98
C ASP A 460 -27.92 -3.48 -7.24
N GLU A 461 -26.87 -4.19 -6.85
CA GLU A 461 -25.50 -3.74 -7.07
C GLU A 461 -25.25 -3.60 -8.57
N VAL A 462 -24.81 -2.40 -9.01
CA VAL A 462 -24.44 -2.16 -10.41
C VAL A 462 -23.16 -2.92 -10.70
N THR A 463 -23.30 -4.18 -11.11
CA THR A 463 -22.18 -5.03 -11.50
C THR A 463 -21.51 -4.43 -12.73
N GLY A 464 -20.27 -3.98 -12.58
CA GLY A 464 -19.45 -3.60 -13.73
C GLY A 464 -19.22 -4.81 -14.64
N ASP A 465 -19.40 -4.64 -15.95
CA ASP A 465 -19.35 -5.70 -16.96
C ASP A 465 -18.00 -6.44 -17.11
N THR A 466 -16.98 -6.06 -16.33
CA THR A 466 -15.61 -6.56 -16.45
C THR A 466 -15.18 -7.30 -15.18
N ILE A 467 -15.16 -8.63 -15.24
CA ILE A 467 -14.72 -9.51 -14.14
C ILE A 467 -13.19 -9.53 -14.08
N TRP A 468 -12.62 -8.99 -13.01
CA TRP A 468 -11.17 -8.99 -12.79
C TRP A 468 -10.65 -10.44 -12.58
N PRO A 469 -9.52 -10.85 -13.17
CA PRO A 469 -9.09 -12.25 -13.19
C PRO A 469 -8.60 -12.81 -11.85
N LEU A 470 -8.31 -11.96 -10.85
CA LEU A 470 -7.99 -12.42 -9.51
C LEU A 470 -9.27 -12.89 -8.80
N THR A 471 -9.15 -14.00 -8.05
CA THR A 471 -10.25 -14.64 -7.33
C THR A 471 -9.95 -14.82 -5.84
N GLY A 472 -8.77 -14.39 -5.39
CA GLY A 472 -8.22 -14.71 -4.07
C GLY A 472 -8.84 -13.99 -2.88
N GLY A 473 -8.80 -14.66 -1.73
CA GLY A 473 -9.29 -14.17 -0.45
C GLY A 473 -10.79 -14.33 -0.24
N ILE A 474 -11.28 -13.88 0.91
CA ILE A 474 -12.68 -14.02 1.35
C ILE A 474 -13.27 -12.62 1.61
N PRO A 475 -14.39 -12.24 0.95
CA PRO A 475 -15.10 -11.00 1.22
C PRO A 475 -15.63 -10.91 2.67
N CYS A 476 -15.98 -9.69 3.10
CA CYS A 476 -16.58 -9.47 4.41
C CYS A 476 -18.00 -10.06 4.48
N LEU A 477 -18.21 -11.05 5.37
CA LEU A 477 -19.46 -11.81 5.52
C LEU A 477 -20.63 -11.03 6.19
N LEU A 478 -20.41 -9.79 6.61
CA LEU A 478 -21.40 -9.01 7.40
C LEU A 478 -22.62 -8.54 6.59
N ARG A 479 -22.59 -8.66 5.25
CA ARG A 479 -23.71 -8.27 4.37
C ARG A 479 -24.90 -9.22 4.37
N ASP A 480 -24.66 -10.53 4.56
CA ASP A 480 -25.70 -11.56 4.48
C ASP A 480 -26.53 -11.68 5.77
N ALA A 481 -26.24 -10.88 6.79
CA ALA A 481 -27.09 -10.76 7.97
C ALA A 481 -28.42 -10.07 7.61
N GLY A 482 -29.55 -10.69 7.95
CA GLY A 482 -30.89 -10.14 7.66
C GLY A 482 -31.14 -8.72 8.20
N ASP A 483 -30.37 -8.33 9.21
CA ASP A 483 -30.43 -7.03 9.89
C ASP A 483 -29.47 -5.97 9.32
N TYR A 484 -28.71 -6.25 8.24
CA TYR A 484 -27.81 -5.27 7.61
C TYR A 484 -28.52 -3.95 7.28
N GLN A 485 -27.91 -2.81 7.61
CA GLN A 485 -28.37 -1.47 7.25
C GLN A 485 -27.16 -0.61 6.85
N VAL A 486 -27.39 0.33 5.94
CA VAL A 486 -26.37 1.31 5.53
C VAL A 486 -26.38 2.44 6.57
N GLU A 487 -25.29 2.58 7.33
CA GLU A 487 -25.15 3.63 8.35
C GLU A 487 -24.36 4.83 7.83
N ARG A 488 -23.51 4.63 6.81
CA ARG A 488 -22.65 5.68 6.25
C ARG A 488 -22.59 5.59 4.73
N VAL A 489 -22.64 6.75 4.08
CA VAL A 489 -22.53 6.88 2.62
C VAL A 489 -21.42 7.84 2.24
N TYR A 490 -20.57 7.43 1.31
CA TYR A 490 -19.62 8.31 0.64
C TYR A 490 -20.25 8.78 -0.67
N ILE A 491 -20.30 10.10 -0.91
CA ILE A 491 -20.92 10.71 -2.08
C ILE A 491 -19.84 11.50 -2.81
N ALA A 492 -19.64 11.24 -4.11
CA ALA A 492 -18.69 11.98 -4.95
C ALA A 492 -19.41 12.62 -6.14
N GLY A 493 -19.09 13.90 -6.39
CA GLY A 493 -19.43 14.61 -7.62
C GLY A 493 -18.24 14.64 -8.57
N TYR A 494 -18.52 14.53 -9.87
CA TYR A 494 -17.53 14.37 -10.92
C TYR A 494 -17.48 15.54 -11.91
N GLN A 495 -16.35 15.60 -12.64
CA GLN A 495 -16.08 16.59 -13.69
C GLN A 495 -17.07 16.51 -14.89
N ASP A 496 -17.68 15.35 -15.12
CA ASP A 496 -18.70 15.11 -16.16
C ASP A 496 -20.13 15.48 -15.73
N GLY A 497 -20.31 15.95 -14.49
CA GLY A 497 -21.61 16.25 -13.91
C GLY A 497 -22.34 15.05 -13.29
N SER A 498 -21.75 13.85 -13.30
CA SER A 498 -22.31 12.65 -12.65
C SER A 498 -22.09 12.65 -11.13
N ILE A 499 -22.94 11.95 -10.40
CA ILE A 499 -22.83 11.76 -8.95
C ILE A 499 -22.83 10.27 -8.65
N ARG A 500 -21.96 9.83 -7.74
CA ARG A 500 -21.87 8.42 -7.32
C ARG A 500 -21.96 8.32 -5.81
N ILE A 501 -22.67 7.30 -5.33
CA ILE A 501 -22.89 7.05 -3.90
C ILE A 501 -22.42 5.64 -3.59
N TRP A 502 -21.52 5.50 -2.62
CA TRP A 502 -21.06 4.21 -2.11
C TRP A 502 -21.51 4.00 -0.67
N ASP A 503 -21.72 2.73 -0.34
CA ASP A 503 -21.82 2.27 1.04
C ASP A 503 -20.44 2.41 1.70
N ALA A 504 -20.36 3.25 2.73
CA ALA A 504 -19.15 3.49 3.51
C ALA A 504 -19.27 2.93 4.94
N THR A 505 -20.26 2.06 5.18
CA THR A 505 -20.52 1.46 6.50
C THR A 505 -19.39 0.52 6.92
N TYR A 506 -18.84 -0.25 5.97
CA TYR A 506 -17.79 -1.25 6.18
C TYR A 506 -16.54 -0.99 5.31
N PRO A 507 -15.40 -1.65 5.58
CA PRO A 507 -14.15 -1.48 4.83
C PRO A 507 -14.17 -1.97 3.36
N SER A 508 -15.32 -2.41 2.84
CA SER A 508 -15.53 -2.80 1.45
C SER A 508 -16.67 -1.96 0.90
N PHE A 509 -16.32 -0.94 0.11
CA PHE A 509 -17.27 0.02 -0.43
C PHE A 509 -17.94 -0.58 -1.66
N SER A 510 -19.27 -0.60 -1.69
CA SER A 510 -20.05 -0.93 -2.89
C SER A 510 -20.69 0.33 -3.46
N LEU A 511 -20.73 0.46 -4.79
CA LEU A 511 -21.55 1.47 -5.44
C LEU A 511 -23.04 1.14 -5.16
N ILE A 512 -23.75 2.05 -4.49
CA ILE A 512 -25.20 1.98 -4.25
C ILE A 512 -25.94 2.60 -5.43
N LEU A 513 -25.50 3.78 -5.87
CA LEU A 513 -26.22 4.59 -6.85
C LEU A 513 -25.26 5.35 -7.76
N TYR A 514 -25.61 5.36 -9.05
CA TYR A 514 -25.03 6.19 -10.09
C TYR A 514 -26.12 7.13 -10.61
N LEU A 515 -25.89 8.44 -10.56
CA LEU A 515 -26.79 9.47 -11.07
C LEU A 515 -26.12 10.18 -12.23
N GLU A 516 -26.75 10.09 -13.40
CA GLU A 516 -26.32 10.81 -14.59
C GLU A 516 -26.59 12.32 -14.49
N PRO A 517 -25.84 13.16 -15.21
CA PRO A 517 -26.11 14.59 -15.30
C PRO A 517 -27.44 14.90 -15.99
N GLU A 518 -27.87 14.06 -16.94
CA GLU A 518 -29.04 14.32 -17.78
C GLU A 518 -30.37 14.10 -17.03
N VAL A 519 -31.36 14.95 -17.33
CA VAL A 519 -32.74 14.79 -16.85
C VAL A 519 -33.57 14.26 -18.00
N ILE A 520 -34.12 13.05 -17.86
CA ILE A 520 -34.84 12.35 -18.93
C ILE A 520 -35.96 13.23 -19.49
N GLY A 521 -35.90 13.50 -20.80
CA GLY A 521 -36.90 14.30 -21.53
C GLY A 521 -36.70 15.83 -21.49
N LEU A 522 -35.66 16.36 -20.83
CA LEU A 522 -35.40 17.80 -20.74
C LEU A 522 -33.93 18.14 -21.06
N ASN A 523 -33.71 18.91 -22.13
CA ASN A 523 -32.39 19.41 -22.49
C ASN A 523 -32.10 20.75 -21.79
N ILE A 524 -31.49 20.71 -20.61
CA ILE A 524 -31.04 21.87 -19.86
C ILE A 524 -29.54 22.06 -20.09
N SER A 525 -29.16 23.21 -20.67
CA SER A 525 -27.76 23.53 -20.97
C SER A 525 -26.90 23.60 -19.72
N GLY A 526 -25.76 22.91 -19.71
CA GLY A 526 -24.78 22.93 -18.61
C GLY A 526 -25.02 21.90 -17.51
N LEU A 527 -25.95 20.95 -17.67
CA LEU A 527 -26.12 19.84 -16.72
C LEU A 527 -24.84 19.00 -16.54
N SER A 528 -24.16 18.69 -17.65
CA SER A 528 -22.88 17.95 -17.70
C SER A 528 -21.65 18.80 -17.35
N ALA A 529 -21.83 20.01 -16.82
CA ALA A 529 -20.71 20.78 -16.28
C ALA A 529 -20.24 20.20 -14.94
N SER A 530 -18.92 20.31 -14.72
CA SER A 530 -18.20 19.90 -13.51
C SER A 530 -18.91 20.35 -12.23
N ILE A 531 -19.08 19.41 -11.29
CA ILE A 531 -19.71 19.66 -10.00
C ILE A 531 -18.74 20.45 -9.11
N SER A 532 -19.19 21.58 -8.57
CA SER A 532 -18.37 22.52 -7.81
C SER A 532 -18.69 22.54 -6.32
N ALA A 533 -19.89 22.09 -5.91
CA ALA A 533 -20.32 22.00 -4.52
C ALA A 533 -21.35 20.86 -4.32
N LEU A 534 -21.35 20.22 -3.14
CA LEU A 534 -22.29 19.16 -2.79
C LEU A 534 -22.65 19.22 -1.30
N ASP A 535 -23.92 19.01 -0.98
CA ASP A 535 -24.39 18.82 0.39
C ASP A 535 -25.45 17.71 0.49
N PHE A 536 -25.58 17.11 1.67
CA PHE A 536 -26.49 15.99 1.94
C PHE A 536 -27.21 16.18 3.27
N CYS A 537 -28.54 16.17 3.24
CA CYS A 537 -29.36 16.13 4.43
C CYS A 537 -29.76 14.68 4.75
N SER A 538 -29.29 14.14 5.86
CA SER A 538 -29.63 12.78 6.32
C SER A 538 -31.06 12.67 6.88
N VAL A 539 -31.67 13.78 7.31
CA VAL A 539 -33.05 13.80 7.84
C VAL A 539 -34.08 13.67 6.73
N THR A 540 -33.91 14.39 5.61
CA THR A 540 -34.81 14.34 4.45
C THR A 540 -34.29 13.44 3.33
N LEU A 541 -33.14 12.79 3.54
CA LEU A 541 -32.42 11.95 2.56
C LEU A 541 -32.32 12.64 1.19
N THR A 542 -31.96 13.92 1.20
CA THR A 542 -31.91 14.80 0.03
C THR A 542 -30.47 15.22 -0.25
N ILE A 543 -30.04 15.12 -1.51
CA ILE A 543 -28.74 15.62 -1.98
C ILE A 543 -28.97 16.92 -2.75
N ALA A 544 -28.17 17.93 -2.44
CA ALA A 544 -28.06 19.16 -3.23
C ALA A 544 -26.71 19.19 -3.95
N VAL A 545 -26.72 19.47 -5.25
CA VAL A 545 -25.54 19.43 -6.12
C VAL A 545 -25.44 20.70 -6.94
N GLY A 546 -24.37 21.47 -6.74
CA GLY A 546 -24.08 22.71 -7.45
C GLY A 546 -22.96 22.52 -8.47
N ASN A 547 -23.03 23.19 -9.62
CA ASN A 547 -22.00 23.10 -10.66
C ASN A 547 -21.37 24.44 -11.05
N GLU A 548 -20.30 24.37 -11.85
CA GLU A 548 -19.54 25.54 -12.31
C GLU A 548 -20.36 26.54 -13.15
N CYS A 549 -21.51 26.13 -13.69
CA CYS A 549 -22.44 26.99 -14.42
C CYS A 549 -23.48 27.70 -13.53
N GLY A 550 -23.51 27.43 -12.22
CA GLY A 550 -24.48 28.02 -11.30
C GLY A 550 -25.82 27.27 -11.19
N LEU A 551 -25.92 26.08 -11.79
CA LEU A 551 -27.09 25.22 -11.61
C LEU A 551 -27.01 24.49 -10.26
N VAL A 552 -28.13 24.42 -9.55
CA VAL A 552 -28.29 23.58 -8.35
C VAL A 552 -29.38 22.54 -8.59
N ARG A 553 -29.02 21.25 -8.50
CA ARG A 553 -29.94 20.11 -8.62
C ARG A 553 -30.30 19.56 -7.24
N LEU A 554 -31.55 19.15 -7.04
CA LEU A 554 -32.01 18.44 -5.85
C LEU A 554 -32.45 17.02 -6.20
N TYR A 555 -31.88 16.02 -5.53
CA TYR A 555 -32.26 14.62 -5.65
C TYR A 555 -32.81 14.12 -4.30
N LYS A 556 -33.96 13.43 -4.32
CA LYS A 556 -34.54 12.79 -3.12
C LYS A 556 -34.31 11.29 -3.20
N LEU A 557 -33.59 10.72 -2.23
CA LEU A 557 -33.20 9.30 -2.24
C LEU A 557 -34.32 8.35 -1.81
N VAL A 558 -35.41 8.88 -1.24
CA VAL A 558 -36.64 8.14 -0.96
C VAL A 558 -37.66 8.50 -2.03
N GLY A 559 -37.95 7.57 -2.93
CA GLY A 559 -39.00 7.74 -3.92
C GLY A 559 -40.38 7.79 -3.26
N SER A 560 -41.20 8.76 -3.64
CA SER A 560 -42.61 8.75 -3.28
C SER A 560 -43.42 7.87 -4.26
N LEU A 561 -44.51 7.26 -3.79
CA LEU A 561 -45.44 6.46 -4.61
C LEU A 561 -46.40 7.34 -5.45
N GLU A 562 -46.17 8.65 -5.49
CA GLU A 562 -46.98 9.61 -6.23
C GLU A 562 -46.22 10.08 -7.48
N ALA A 563 -46.93 10.52 -8.51
CA ALA A 563 -46.30 10.98 -9.75
C ALA A 563 -45.47 12.26 -9.51
N GLU A 564 -44.16 12.12 -9.33
CA GLU A 564 -43.27 13.23 -9.01
C GLU A 564 -43.21 14.26 -10.14
N SER A 565 -43.38 15.52 -9.78
CA SER A 565 -43.24 16.66 -10.69
C SER A 565 -41.83 17.24 -10.60
N PHE A 566 -41.17 17.35 -11.75
CA PHE A 566 -39.88 18.03 -11.89
C PHE A 566 -40.09 19.56 -11.92
N HIS A 567 -39.34 20.29 -11.10
CA HIS A 567 -39.38 21.75 -11.07
C HIS A 567 -38.13 22.38 -11.70
N PHE A 568 -38.30 23.16 -12.77
CA PHE A 568 -37.25 24.06 -13.26
C PHE A 568 -37.50 25.48 -12.75
N VAL A 569 -36.63 25.96 -11.87
CA VAL A 569 -36.80 27.24 -11.17
C VAL A 569 -35.71 28.21 -11.61
N THR A 570 -36.13 29.38 -12.07
CA THR A 570 -35.26 30.54 -12.36
C THR A 570 -35.68 31.70 -11.47
N GLU A 571 -34.92 32.79 -11.46
CA GLU A 571 -35.26 34.02 -10.70
C GLU A 571 -36.68 34.53 -11.01
N THR A 572 -37.20 34.31 -12.22
CA THR A 572 -38.48 34.89 -12.70
C THR A 572 -39.57 33.86 -13.05
N LYS A 573 -39.27 32.57 -13.07
CA LYS A 573 -40.21 31.51 -13.48
C LYS A 573 -40.01 30.21 -12.71
N ASN A 574 -41.10 29.49 -12.44
CA ASN A 574 -41.11 28.11 -11.96
C ASN A 574 -41.91 27.27 -12.96
N GLU A 575 -41.23 26.39 -13.71
CA GLU A 575 -41.81 25.54 -14.76
C GLU A 575 -41.92 24.11 -14.25
N VAL A 576 -43.16 23.64 -14.07
CA VAL A 576 -43.47 22.33 -13.47
C VAL A 576 -43.78 21.31 -14.56
N HIS A 577 -42.93 20.30 -14.68
CA HIS A 577 -43.03 19.23 -15.65
C HIS A 577 -43.48 17.95 -14.96
N LYS A 578 -44.49 17.26 -15.50
CA LYS A 578 -44.86 15.93 -15.01
C LYS A 578 -43.93 14.89 -15.62
N MET A 579 -43.21 14.15 -14.79
CA MET A 579 -42.40 13.03 -15.24
C MET A 579 -43.30 11.81 -15.50
N HIS A 580 -42.84 10.88 -16.33
CA HIS A 580 -43.50 9.58 -16.51
C HIS A 580 -43.13 8.65 -15.36
N GLU A 581 -44.07 7.79 -14.94
CA GLU A 581 -43.83 6.75 -13.94
C GLU A 581 -42.68 5.82 -14.41
N GLY A 582 -41.63 5.75 -13.60
CA GLY A 582 -40.48 4.87 -13.80
C GLY A 582 -39.83 4.59 -12.46
N GLU A 583 -39.44 3.33 -12.24
CA GLU A 583 -38.78 2.90 -11.00
C GLU A 583 -37.35 3.48 -10.95
N GLY A 584 -37.11 4.47 -10.08
CA GLY A 584 -35.79 5.05 -9.90
C GLY A 584 -35.79 6.36 -9.10
N ILE A 585 -34.62 6.74 -8.59
CA ILE A 585 -34.39 8.03 -7.92
C ILE A 585 -34.33 9.13 -8.99
N GLN A 586 -35.28 10.06 -8.97
CA GLN A 586 -35.38 11.15 -9.94
C GLN A 586 -34.86 12.49 -9.38
N CYS A 587 -34.47 13.39 -10.27
CA CYS A 587 -34.16 14.77 -9.90
C CYS A 587 -35.48 15.50 -9.60
N ALA A 588 -35.66 16.02 -8.39
CA ALA A 588 -36.88 16.71 -7.98
C ALA A 588 -36.95 18.16 -8.53
N ALA A 589 -35.81 18.85 -8.56
CA ALA A 589 -35.73 20.22 -9.05
C ALA A 589 -34.36 20.61 -9.59
N VAL A 590 -34.33 21.53 -10.53
CA VAL A 590 -33.13 22.24 -11.00
C VAL A 590 -33.36 23.75 -10.88
N PHE A 591 -32.47 24.41 -10.16
CA PHE A 591 -32.47 25.85 -9.94
C PHE A 591 -31.38 26.49 -10.82
N SER A 592 -31.77 27.48 -11.63
CA SER A 592 -30.88 28.32 -12.45
C SER A 592 -31.10 29.78 -12.05
N LEU A 593 -30.45 30.18 -10.96
CA LEU A 593 -30.70 31.47 -10.27
C LEU A 593 -29.66 32.53 -10.64
N VAL A 594 -28.38 32.13 -10.68
CA VAL A 594 -27.25 33.02 -10.91
C VAL A 594 -26.29 32.34 -11.87
N ASN A 595 -25.86 33.06 -12.91
CA ASN A 595 -24.85 32.56 -13.87
C ASN A 595 -23.42 32.74 -13.30
N SER A 596 -23.14 32.02 -12.20
CA SER A 596 -21.86 32.00 -11.50
C SER A 596 -21.70 30.65 -10.81
N SER A 597 -20.48 30.11 -10.80
CA SER A 597 -20.16 28.83 -10.16
C SER A 597 -20.69 28.75 -8.71
N VAL A 598 -21.32 27.62 -8.37
CA VAL A 598 -21.80 27.35 -7.02
C VAL A 598 -20.59 27.00 -6.16
N SER A 599 -20.29 27.83 -5.17
CA SER A 599 -19.06 27.72 -4.39
C SER A 599 -19.24 26.88 -3.12
N THR A 600 -20.42 26.92 -2.50
CA THR A 600 -20.77 26.19 -1.28
C THR A 600 -22.28 26.00 -1.13
N LEU A 601 -22.69 24.93 -0.42
CA LEU A 601 -24.07 24.55 -0.14
C LEU A 601 -24.21 24.22 1.35
N SER A 602 -25.32 24.61 1.98
CA SER A 602 -25.60 24.29 3.39
C SER A 602 -27.09 24.08 3.65
N PHE A 603 -27.49 22.84 3.93
CA PHE A 603 -28.81 22.51 4.45
C PHE A 603 -28.99 22.98 5.90
N LYS A 604 -30.22 23.37 6.24
CA LYS A 604 -30.69 23.46 7.63
C LYS A 604 -30.81 22.05 8.21
N SER A 605 -30.64 21.92 9.53
CA SER A 605 -30.73 20.64 10.25
C SER A 605 -32.05 19.89 10.02
N SER A 606 -33.14 20.59 9.74
CA SER A 606 -34.45 20.02 9.38
C SER A 606 -34.61 19.65 7.90
N GLY A 607 -33.59 19.88 7.06
CA GLY A 607 -33.61 19.71 5.60
C GLY A 607 -34.48 20.69 4.82
N ALA A 608 -35.42 21.38 5.48
CA ALA A 608 -36.45 22.23 4.87
C ALA A 608 -35.95 23.52 4.17
N ILE A 609 -34.71 23.94 4.44
CA ILE A 609 -34.09 25.13 3.85
C ILE A 609 -32.69 24.74 3.36
N LEU A 610 -32.32 25.19 2.17
CA LEU A 610 -30.96 25.11 1.63
C LEU A 610 -30.46 26.52 1.32
N ALA A 611 -29.29 26.87 1.86
CA ALA A 611 -28.54 28.06 1.48
C ALA A 611 -27.49 27.71 0.41
N ILE A 612 -27.38 28.57 -0.60
CA ILE A 612 -26.55 28.41 -1.80
C ILE A 612 -25.62 29.62 -1.89
N GLY A 613 -24.31 29.39 -1.90
CA GLY A 613 -23.29 30.42 -2.09
C GLY A 613 -22.71 30.38 -3.50
N PHE A 614 -22.45 31.55 -4.07
CA PHE A 614 -21.89 31.69 -5.42
C PHE A 614 -20.52 32.40 -5.40
N ASP A 615 -19.70 32.12 -6.42
CA ASP A 615 -18.39 32.76 -6.60
C ASP A 615 -18.47 34.28 -6.85
N CYS A 616 -19.62 34.79 -7.30
CA CYS A 616 -19.86 36.24 -7.42
C CYS A 616 -20.00 36.96 -6.05
N GLY A 617 -20.21 36.23 -4.95
CA GLY A 617 -20.47 36.81 -3.61
C GLY A 617 -21.94 36.96 -3.25
N GLN A 618 -22.85 36.42 -4.07
CA GLN A 618 -24.28 36.33 -3.78
C GLN A 618 -24.63 35.06 -3.00
N VAL A 619 -25.72 35.11 -2.24
CA VAL A 619 -26.35 33.98 -1.57
C VAL A 619 -27.82 33.89 -2.00
N ALA A 620 -28.26 32.69 -2.36
CA ALA A 620 -29.67 32.36 -2.51
C ALA A 620 -30.10 31.41 -1.39
N VAL A 621 -31.35 31.53 -0.95
CA VAL A 621 -31.94 30.58 0.01
C VAL A 621 -33.25 30.06 -0.56
N ILE A 622 -33.39 28.73 -0.57
CA ILE A 622 -34.55 28.03 -1.13
C ILE A 622 -35.28 27.20 -0.06
N ASP A 623 -36.59 27.10 -0.19
CA ASP A 623 -37.42 26.16 0.55
C ASP A 623 -37.46 24.84 -0.23
N THR A 624 -36.94 23.77 0.39
CA THR A 624 -36.75 22.46 -0.26
C THR A 624 -38.03 21.61 -0.27
N ASN A 625 -39.01 21.98 0.57
CA ASN A 625 -40.32 21.34 0.60
C ASN A 625 -41.24 21.97 -0.46
N ALA A 626 -41.22 23.30 -0.58
CA ALA A 626 -41.98 24.04 -1.59
C ALA A 626 -41.29 24.11 -2.97
N LEU A 627 -40.03 23.68 -3.06
CA LEU A 627 -39.18 23.76 -4.28
C LEU A 627 -39.20 25.17 -4.89
N SER A 628 -38.95 26.18 -4.05
CA SER A 628 -39.07 27.59 -4.43
C SER A 628 -37.98 28.47 -3.80
N LEU A 629 -37.68 29.58 -4.47
CA LEU A 629 -36.78 30.61 -3.97
C LEU A 629 -37.45 31.39 -2.84
N LEU A 630 -36.79 31.52 -1.68
CA LEU A 630 -37.23 32.42 -0.61
C LEU A 630 -36.67 33.83 -0.86
N TYR A 631 -35.36 33.95 -1.06
CA TYR A 631 -34.70 35.20 -1.43
C TYR A 631 -33.36 34.98 -2.15
N LEU A 632 -32.92 36.02 -2.86
CA LEU A 632 -31.60 36.14 -3.48
C LEU A 632 -31.00 37.49 -3.05
N THR A 633 -29.77 37.49 -2.52
CA THR A 633 -29.08 38.72 -2.12
C THR A 633 -28.41 39.40 -3.31
N ASN A 634 -28.46 40.73 -3.40
CA ASN A 634 -27.81 41.48 -4.49
C ASN A 634 -26.27 41.35 -4.49
N ASP A 635 -25.62 41.57 -3.34
CA ASP A 635 -24.19 41.34 -3.08
C ASP A 635 -24.04 41.28 -1.54
N VAL A 636 -23.50 40.19 -0.97
CA VAL A 636 -23.38 40.04 0.51
C VAL A 636 -22.19 40.83 1.07
N SER A 637 -21.22 41.17 0.22
CA SER A 637 -20.07 42.01 0.57
C SER A 637 -19.91 43.15 -0.43
N ASN A 638 -19.42 44.31 0.04
CA ASN A 638 -19.04 45.45 -0.82
C ASN A 638 -17.88 45.13 -1.78
N SER A 639 -17.38 43.88 -1.81
CA SER A 639 -16.09 43.51 -2.38
C SER A 639 -16.17 42.41 -3.47
N ARG A 640 -17.38 41.91 -3.80
CA ARG A 640 -17.65 40.80 -4.75
C ARG A 640 -16.68 39.63 -4.58
N SER A 641 -16.52 39.21 -3.33
CA SER A 641 -15.67 38.08 -2.97
C SER A 641 -16.49 36.79 -2.98
N PRO A 642 -15.96 35.68 -3.52
CA PRO A 642 -16.61 34.37 -3.44
C PRO A 642 -17.06 34.02 -2.01
N VAL A 643 -18.27 33.48 -1.88
CA VAL A 643 -18.73 32.84 -0.64
C VAL A 643 -18.00 31.50 -0.51
N ILE A 644 -17.38 31.21 0.63
CA ILE A 644 -16.60 29.96 0.81
C ILE A 644 -17.17 29.05 1.89
N SER A 645 -17.96 29.60 2.82
CA SER A 645 -18.58 28.83 3.88
C SER A 645 -19.94 29.45 4.22
N LEU A 646 -20.92 28.56 4.38
CA LEU A 646 -22.27 28.86 4.85
C LEU A 646 -22.55 27.99 6.06
N THR A 647 -23.28 28.52 7.03
CA THR A 647 -23.85 27.70 8.11
C THR A 647 -25.21 28.27 8.51
N THR A 648 -26.21 27.41 8.57
CA THR A 648 -27.56 27.78 8.99
C THR A 648 -27.83 27.28 10.41
N LYS A 649 -28.50 28.10 11.24
CA LYS A 649 -28.84 27.75 12.62
C LYS A 649 -30.25 28.23 12.95
N SER A 650 -31.10 27.35 13.45
CA SER A 650 -32.39 27.73 14.06
C SER A 650 -32.31 27.77 15.58
N PHE A 651 -33.17 28.59 16.15
CA PHE A 651 -33.45 28.62 17.58
C PHE A 651 -34.80 27.93 17.78
N SER A 652 -34.78 26.81 18.49
CA SER A 652 -36.00 26.13 18.96
C SER A 652 -36.22 26.49 20.41
N ASP A 653 -37.44 26.86 20.79
CA ASP A 653 -37.80 27.11 22.18
C ASP A 653 -37.50 25.87 23.04
N THR A 654 -36.56 26.00 23.97
CA THR A 654 -36.20 24.93 24.89
C THR A 654 -37.20 24.87 26.03
N ASN A 655 -38.25 24.05 25.86
CA ASN A 655 -39.13 23.60 26.95
C ASN A 655 -39.93 22.33 26.61
N GLU A 656 -39.25 21.24 26.23
CA GLU A 656 -39.83 19.89 26.31
C GLU A 656 -38.94 18.95 27.13
N LEU A 657 -39.05 19.10 28.46
CA LEU A 657 -38.75 18.05 29.42
C LEU A 657 -40.01 17.83 30.28
N GLU A 658 -40.47 16.58 30.33
CA GLU A 658 -41.50 16.03 31.23
C GLU A 658 -42.95 16.54 31.09
N ALA A 659 -43.74 15.92 30.20
CA ALA A 659 -45.11 15.52 30.53
C ALA A 659 -45.61 14.36 29.65
N SER A 660 -46.06 13.27 30.27
CA SER A 660 -46.78 12.20 29.58
C SER A 660 -48.28 12.49 29.54
N SER A 661 -48.93 12.41 28.36
CA SER A 661 -50.19 11.67 28.17
C SER A 661 -50.85 11.84 26.79
N LYS A 662 -51.21 10.69 26.22
CA LYS A 662 -52.23 10.35 25.20
C LYS A 662 -52.97 11.46 24.41
N GLU A 663 -53.01 11.23 23.09
CA GLU A 663 -54.13 11.44 22.17
C GLU A 663 -54.85 12.82 22.17
N SER A 664 -54.41 13.72 21.28
CA SER A 664 -55.39 14.51 20.51
C SER A 664 -54.86 14.94 19.13
N VAL A 665 -55.75 14.82 18.14
CA VAL A 665 -55.72 15.26 16.73
C VAL A 665 -54.60 16.24 16.35
N ALA A 666 -53.75 15.82 15.40
CA ALA A 666 -52.71 16.65 14.80
C ALA A 666 -53.31 17.93 14.14
N LYS A 667 -53.01 19.08 14.74
CA LYS A 667 -52.93 20.34 13.99
C LYS A 667 -51.50 20.51 13.50
N THR A 668 -51.34 20.85 12.23
CA THR A 668 -50.05 21.15 11.61
C THR A 668 -49.46 22.41 12.26
N VAL A 669 -48.58 22.22 13.25
CA VAL A 669 -47.73 23.29 13.77
C VAL A 669 -46.59 23.43 12.77
N ASN A 670 -46.55 24.56 12.06
CA ASN A 670 -45.39 24.88 11.22
C ASN A 670 -44.15 24.96 12.12
N PRO A 671 -43.05 24.24 11.82
CA PRO A 671 -41.81 24.41 12.57
C PRO A 671 -41.34 25.87 12.45
N SER A 672 -40.83 26.44 13.54
CA SER A 672 -40.41 27.84 13.59
C SER A 672 -39.40 28.12 12.47
N ARG A 673 -39.75 29.09 11.61
CA ARG A 673 -38.88 29.52 10.51
C ARG A 673 -37.71 30.38 11.00
N GLU A 674 -37.79 30.91 12.22
CA GLU A 674 -36.78 31.75 12.85
C GLU A 674 -35.40 31.06 12.96
N GLY A 675 -34.36 31.82 12.65
CA GLY A 675 -32.99 31.33 12.52
C GLY A 675 -32.13 32.26 11.66
N ILE A 676 -30.83 32.00 11.69
CA ILE A 676 -29.82 32.79 10.99
C ILE A 676 -29.07 31.97 9.94
N VAL A 677 -28.61 32.65 8.89
CA VAL A 677 -27.62 32.15 7.94
C VAL A 677 -26.34 32.95 8.12
N LEU A 678 -25.28 32.29 8.56
CA LEU A 678 -23.93 32.87 8.60
C LEU A 678 -23.25 32.64 7.26
N VAL A 679 -22.70 33.71 6.70
CA VAL A 679 -22.03 33.76 5.40
C VAL A 679 -20.60 34.25 5.60
N MET A 680 -19.62 33.50 5.09
CA MET A 680 -18.22 33.92 5.08
C MET A 680 -17.66 33.98 3.66
N THR A 681 -17.05 35.12 3.32
CA THR A 681 -16.39 35.32 2.02
C THR A 681 -14.90 34.98 2.07
N LYS A 682 -14.30 34.71 0.90
CA LYS A 682 -12.86 34.46 0.73
C LYS A 682 -11.95 35.55 1.34
N LYS A 683 -12.40 36.80 1.40
CA LYS A 683 -11.69 37.94 2.02
C LYS A 683 -11.89 38.06 3.54
N SER A 684 -12.46 37.05 4.18
CA SER A 684 -12.80 37.06 5.62
C SER A 684 -13.85 38.13 5.99
N ASP A 685 -14.74 38.49 5.07
CA ASP A 685 -15.97 39.22 5.41
C ASP A 685 -16.99 38.22 5.98
N LEU A 686 -17.56 38.52 7.15
CA LEU A 686 -18.54 37.70 7.85
C LEU A 686 -19.88 38.43 7.95
N VAL A 687 -20.97 37.78 7.55
CA VAL A 687 -22.32 38.38 7.53
C VAL A 687 -23.35 37.42 8.14
N VAL A 688 -24.24 37.96 8.97
CA VAL A 688 -25.42 37.27 9.51
C VAL A 688 -26.64 37.75 8.71
N LEU A 689 -27.34 36.81 8.08
CA LEU A 689 -28.63 37.06 7.43
C LEU A 689 -29.76 36.43 8.25
N ASP A 690 -30.93 37.07 8.24
CA ASP A 690 -32.16 36.40 8.65
C ASP A 690 -32.50 35.27 7.67
N SER A 691 -32.82 34.08 8.19
CA SER A 691 -33.09 32.91 7.34
C SER A 691 -34.43 32.95 6.60
N THR A 692 -35.28 33.94 6.87
CA THR A 692 -36.62 34.10 6.29
C THR A 692 -36.73 35.31 5.36
N THR A 693 -36.19 36.47 5.76
CA THR A 693 -36.25 37.71 4.97
C THR A 693 -35.00 37.95 4.11
N GLY A 694 -33.86 37.37 4.52
CA GLY A 694 -32.55 37.65 3.89
C GLY A 694 -31.97 39.01 4.25
N GLU A 695 -32.57 39.74 5.19
CA GLU A 695 -32.03 41.00 5.69
C GLU A 695 -30.74 40.76 6.51
N ILE A 696 -29.80 41.70 6.39
CA ILE A 696 -28.53 41.65 7.12
C ILE A 696 -28.77 42.06 8.57
N ILE A 697 -28.71 41.09 9.48
CA ILE A 697 -28.82 41.30 10.94
C ILE A 697 -27.52 41.92 11.48
N GLY A 698 -26.38 41.50 10.94
CA GLY A 698 -25.06 42.00 11.34
C GLY A 698 -24.01 41.71 10.27
N SER A 699 -23.01 42.57 10.14
CA SER A 699 -21.88 42.35 9.24
C SER A 699 -20.57 42.84 9.86
N GLN A 700 -19.51 42.06 9.65
CA GLN A 700 -18.17 42.35 10.15
C GLN A 700 -17.17 42.10 9.03
N SER A 701 -16.49 43.17 8.59
CA SER A 701 -15.26 43.03 7.81
C SER A 701 -14.10 42.87 8.78
N THR A 702 -13.51 41.68 8.84
CA THR A 702 -12.38 41.42 9.75
C THR A 702 -11.16 42.20 9.26
N TYR A 703 -10.39 42.82 10.15
CA TYR A 703 -9.16 43.58 9.79
C TYR A 703 -8.04 42.71 9.18
N ALA A 704 -8.28 41.42 8.97
CA ALA A 704 -7.40 40.45 8.32
C ALA A 704 -7.28 40.66 6.79
N LYS A 705 -6.98 41.90 6.36
CA LYS A 705 -6.88 42.33 4.95
C LYS A 705 -5.90 41.54 4.07
N GLU A 706 -5.10 40.66 4.66
CA GLU A 706 -4.01 39.91 4.01
C GLU A 706 -4.16 38.38 4.15
N SER A 707 -5.24 37.86 4.78
CA SER A 707 -5.43 36.41 4.93
C SER A 707 -6.70 35.91 4.25
N THR A 708 -6.53 34.89 3.41
CA THR A 708 -7.64 34.10 2.85
C THR A 708 -8.39 33.39 3.98
N ALA A 709 -9.71 33.40 3.97
CA ALA A 709 -10.50 32.53 4.84
C ALA A 709 -10.62 31.10 4.26
N ILE A 710 -10.80 30.10 5.13
CA ILE A 710 -10.84 28.67 4.77
C ILE A 710 -12.18 28.05 5.17
N SER A 711 -12.59 28.17 6.44
CA SER A 711 -13.82 27.58 6.95
C SER A 711 -14.35 28.32 8.20
N MET A 712 -15.60 28.03 8.55
CA MET A 712 -16.30 28.61 9.68
C MET A 712 -17.10 27.51 10.40
N TYR A 713 -17.12 27.55 11.73
CA TYR A 713 -17.90 26.64 12.58
C TYR A 713 -18.66 27.41 13.66
N ILE A 714 -19.87 26.96 13.97
CA ILE A 714 -20.65 27.42 15.13
C ILE A 714 -20.43 26.43 16.28
N ILE A 715 -20.15 26.93 17.49
CA ILE A 715 -20.02 26.15 18.73
C ILE A 715 -21.00 26.69 19.79
N GLU A 716 -21.61 25.78 20.55
CA GLU A 716 -22.53 26.09 21.67
C GLU A 716 -21.80 26.22 23.00
N GLY A 717 -22.30 27.05 23.92
CA GLY A 717 -21.47 27.73 24.92
C GLY A 717 -21.00 26.96 26.15
N ASP A 718 -21.45 25.71 26.34
CA ASP A 718 -21.16 24.89 27.53
C ASP A 718 -19.67 24.54 27.72
N TYR A 719 -18.78 24.93 26.80
CA TYR A 719 -17.36 24.59 26.79
C TYR A 719 -16.43 25.63 27.43
N LEU A 720 -16.88 26.86 27.72
CA LEU A 720 -16.03 27.97 28.17
C LEU A 720 -16.41 28.55 29.55
N SER A 721 -16.28 27.74 30.61
CA SER A 721 -16.33 28.25 31.99
C SER A 721 -15.00 28.93 32.40
N PRO A 722 -15.00 30.19 32.89
CA PRO A 722 -13.77 30.93 33.18
C PRO A 722 -13.15 30.57 34.55
N GLU A 723 -12.38 29.48 34.62
CA GLU A 723 -11.57 29.12 35.82
C GLU A 723 -10.12 29.65 35.80
N VAL A 724 -9.82 30.75 35.09
CA VAL A 724 -8.56 31.49 35.29
C VAL A 724 -8.79 33.01 35.32
N SER A 725 -9.19 33.53 36.49
CA SER A 725 -8.99 34.94 36.83
C SER A 725 -8.47 35.10 38.26
N SER A 726 -7.22 34.65 38.48
CA SER A 726 -6.44 34.98 39.68
C SER A 726 -4.99 35.21 39.27
N GLY A 727 -4.34 36.33 39.62
CA GLY A 727 -4.90 37.55 40.21
C GLY A 727 -3.79 38.57 40.49
N THR A 728 -4.17 39.76 40.94
CA THR A 728 -3.23 40.70 41.56
C THR A 728 -3.79 41.11 42.92
N HIS A 729 -3.08 40.75 44.00
CA HIS A 729 -3.54 40.93 45.37
C HIS A 729 -3.73 42.40 45.74
N SER A 730 -4.79 42.68 46.52
CA SER A 730 -4.64 43.50 47.73
C SER A 730 -5.57 42.99 48.83
N GLN A 731 -5.15 43.17 50.09
CA GLN A 731 -5.73 42.52 51.26
C GLN A 731 -6.83 43.37 51.92
N SER A 732 -7.89 42.75 52.45
CA SER A 732 -8.39 43.05 53.81
C SER A 732 -9.46 42.05 54.27
N THR A 733 -9.55 41.86 55.59
CA THR A 733 -10.40 40.88 56.29
C THR A 733 -11.82 41.41 56.58
N PRO A 734 -12.81 40.51 56.82
CA PRO A 734 -14.23 40.88 56.78
C PRO A 734 -14.79 41.39 58.12
N LYS A 735 -15.68 42.41 58.07
CA LYS A 735 -16.63 42.73 59.16
C LYS A 735 -17.96 43.32 58.68
N LYS A 736 -19.04 42.57 58.96
CA LYS A 736 -20.31 42.99 59.62
C LYS A 736 -21.12 44.23 59.13
N SER A 737 -22.33 43.89 58.66
CA SER A 737 -23.68 44.31 59.12
C SER A 737 -24.22 45.74 58.91
N GLU A 738 -25.55 45.79 58.72
CA GLU A 738 -26.49 46.91 58.86
C GLU A 738 -26.36 48.04 57.80
N GLU A 739 -27.38 48.76 57.37
CA GLU A 739 -28.85 48.66 57.27
C GLU A 739 -29.27 50.05 56.75
N LYS A 740 -30.24 50.15 55.82
CA LYS A 740 -31.01 51.41 55.53
C LYS A 740 -30.17 52.60 54.97
N SER A 741 -30.73 53.61 54.29
CA SER A 741 -32.09 53.87 53.80
C SER A 741 -32.08 54.83 52.59
N ASN A 742 -33.14 54.75 51.78
CA ASN A 742 -33.68 55.75 50.85
C ASN A 742 -33.20 57.22 50.96
N SER A 743 -32.90 57.83 49.81
CA SER A 743 -33.46 59.15 49.45
C SER A 743 -33.32 59.48 47.95
N LEU A 744 -34.44 59.42 47.22
CA LEU A 744 -34.79 60.42 46.18
C LEU A 744 -35.24 61.70 46.92
N PRO A 745 -35.32 62.92 46.32
CA PRO A 745 -35.77 63.18 44.94
C PRO A 745 -35.22 64.45 44.22
N ALA A 746 -35.88 64.81 43.11
CA ALA A 746 -36.24 66.18 42.66
C ALA A 746 -35.65 66.72 41.33
N TYR A 747 -36.42 66.51 40.26
CA TYR A 747 -36.90 67.51 39.27
C TYR A 747 -36.11 68.80 38.98
N ALA A 748 -35.87 69.05 37.68
CA ALA A 748 -36.11 70.35 37.03
C ALA A 748 -36.49 70.15 35.54
N HIS A 749 -37.40 70.96 35.00
CA HIS A 749 -37.92 70.89 33.61
C HIS A 749 -37.41 72.01 32.70
N SER A 750 -37.13 71.67 31.43
CA SER A 750 -37.36 72.51 30.22
C SER A 750 -36.89 71.73 28.97
N GLY A 751 -37.51 71.73 27.79
CA GLY A 751 -38.77 72.32 27.34
C GLY A 751 -38.73 72.58 25.81
N SER A 752 -39.69 72.00 25.05
CA SER A 752 -39.91 72.13 23.58
C SER A 752 -38.79 71.58 22.65
N THR A 753 -39.04 71.10 21.42
CA THR A 753 -40.26 71.15 20.55
C THR A 753 -40.34 69.91 19.64
N LEU A 754 -41.54 69.49 19.22
CA LEU A 754 -41.76 68.35 18.29
C LEU A 754 -41.27 68.62 16.86
N LYS A 755 -40.88 67.54 16.18
CA LYS A 755 -41.38 67.20 14.83
C LYS A 755 -41.45 65.67 14.66
N ASP A 756 -42.52 65.21 14.04
CA ASP A 756 -42.90 63.81 13.87
C ASP A 756 -42.18 63.12 12.70
N ALA A 757 -41.95 61.80 12.81
CA ALA A 757 -42.54 60.78 11.94
C ALA A 757 -42.01 59.37 12.28
N GLU A 758 -42.94 58.41 12.45
CA GLU A 758 -42.94 57.01 11.94
C GLU A 758 -41.64 56.16 11.96
N ALA A 759 -41.64 54.87 12.34
CA ALA A 759 -42.63 54.00 12.98
C ALA A 759 -41.91 52.72 13.50
N GLU A 760 -42.66 51.87 14.21
CA GLU A 760 -42.33 50.48 14.61
C GLU A 760 -41.59 49.70 13.50
N THR A 761 -40.55 48.89 13.76
CA THR A 761 -40.63 47.61 14.50
C THR A 761 -39.32 47.22 15.21
N SER A 762 -39.38 46.80 16.48
CA SER A 762 -38.23 46.24 17.21
C SER A 762 -38.58 45.04 18.12
N SER A 763 -39.77 44.45 17.95
CA SER A 763 -40.32 43.42 18.83
C SER A 763 -39.78 42.00 18.63
N GLY A 764 -39.02 41.73 17.55
CA GLY A 764 -38.49 40.38 17.26
C GLY A 764 -37.20 40.00 18.00
N ILE A 765 -36.39 40.98 18.42
CA ILE A 765 -35.03 40.71 18.94
C ILE A 765 -35.04 40.32 20.43
N ALA A 766 -36.04 40.75 21.20
CA ALA A 766 -36.07 40.63 22.66
C ALA A 766 -36.21 39.19 23.21
N ILE A 767 -36.53 38.20 22.38
CA ILE A 767 -36.70 36.79 22.80
C ILE A 767 -35.41 35.98 22.57
N LEU A 768 -34.51 36.45 21.70
CA LEU A 768 -33.30 35.72 21.26
C LEU A 768 -32.05 35.96 22.13
N GLU A 769 -32.06 36.97 23.01
CA GLU A 769 -30.87 37.37 23.79
C GLU A 769 -30.16 36.25 24.57
N PRO A 770 -30.86 35.34 25.30
CA PRO A 770 -30.18 34.33 26.12
C PRO A 770 -29.47 33.27 25.27
N THR A 771 -30.10 32.84 24.18
CA THR A 771 -29.64 31.73 23.34
C THR A 771 -28.49 32.14 22.42
N ILE A 772 -28.50 33.39 21.94
CA ILE A 772 -27.40 33.97 21.14
C ILE A 772 -26.15 34.23 21.99
N ALA A 773 -26.30 34.58 23.27
CA ALA A 773 -25.17 34.84 24.17
C ALA A 773 -24.22 33.65 24.35
N ASN A 774 -24.74 32.43 24.21
CA ASN A 774 -24.00 31.18 24.34
C ASN A 774 -23.50 30.61 22.99
N LEU A 775 -23.46 31.39 21.90
CA LEU A 775 -22.93 30.93 20.62
C LEU A 775 -21.57 31.58 20.29
N PHE A 776 -20.62 30.72 19.92
CA PHE A 776 -19.29 31.10 19.48
C PHE A 776 -19.08 30.74 18.00
N ILE A 777 -18.37 31.60 17.28
CA ILE A 777 -17.96 31.37 15.88
C ILE A 777 -16.46 31.15 15.88
N LEU A 778 -16.02 29.98 15.41
CA LEU A 778 -14.63 29.72 15.07
C LEU A 778 -14.43 29.99 13.58
N LEU A 779 -13.56 30.95 13.27
CA LEU A 779 -13.26 31.43 11.94
C LEU A 779 -11.81 31.04 11.60
N CYS A 780 -11.66 30.11 10.65
CA CYS A 780 -10.37 29.55 10.26
C CYS A 780 -9.88 30.27 9.00
N CYS A 781 -8.76 30.99 9.11
CA CYS A 781 -8.06 31.61 7.99
C CYS A 781 -6.74 30.91 7.71
N GLU A 782 -6.19 31.13 6.52
CA GLU A 782 -4.90 30.61 6.05
C GLU A 782 -3.76 30.87 7.05
N THR A 783 -3.73 32.02 7.72
CA THR A 783 -2.63 32.41 8.63
C THR A 783 -3.00 32.43 10.12
N ALA A 784 -4.28 32.31 10.48
CA ALA A 784 -4.73 32.45 11.86
C ALA A 784 -6.14 31.88 12.10
N LEU A 785 -6.40 31.48 13.34
CA LEU A 785 -7.71 31.10 13.85
C LEU A 785 -8.25 32.22 14.73
N TYR A 786 -9.53 32.54 14.60
CA TYR A 786 -10.22 33.56 15.40
C TYR A 786 -11.46 32.98 16.05
N LEU A 787 -11.62 33.19 17.36
CA LEU A 787 -12.82 32.80 18.10
C LEU A 787 -13.60 34.06 18.50
N HIS A 788 -14.85 34.16 18.07
CA HIS A 788 -15.75 35.29 18.32
C HIS A 788 -17.01 34.84 19.09
N SER A 789 -17.61 35.73 19.88
CA SER A 789 -19.00 35.55 20.31
C SER A 789 -19.94 36.07 19.23
N LEU A 790 -21.00 35.31 18.93
CA LEU A 790 -22.05 35.75 18.00
C LEU A 790 -22.75 37.03 18.52
N LYS A 791 -22.89 37.18 19.84
CA LYS A 791 -23.50 38.38 20.44
C LYS A 791 -22.69 39.64 20.13
N THR A 792 -21.39 39.65 20.43
CA THR A 792 -20.51 40.80 20.16
C THR A 792 -20.41 41.13 18.67
N MET A 793 -20.50 40.12 17.81
CA MET A 793 -20.53 40.29 16.35
C MET A 793 -21.78 41.04 15.88
N ILE A 794 -22.98 40.64 16.36
CA ILE A 794 -24.25 41.30 16.02
C ILE A 794 -24.30 42.73 16.59
N GLU A 795 -23.74 42.95 17.78
CA GLU A 795 -23.61 44.28 18.40
C GLU A 795 -22.57 45.19 17.69
N GLY A 796 -21.84 44.67 16.69
CA GLY A 796 -20.83 45.42 15.92
C GLY A 796 -19.50 45.64 16.64
N GLU A 797 -19.27 45.01 17.80
CA GLU A 797 -18.01 45.09 18.51
C GLU A 797 -16.96 44.13 17.90
N ASN A 798 -15.94 44.71 17.26
CA ASN A 798 -14.84 43.95 16.65
C ASN A 798 -13.82 43.45 17.70
N LYS A 799 -14.28 42.62 18.64
CA LYS A 799 -13.47 41.93 19.65
C LYS A 799 -13.50 40.43 19.39
N PHE A 800 -12.32 39.82 19.29
CA PHE A 800 -12.17 38.36 19.36
C PHE A 800 -11.95 37.94 20.82
N LEU A 801 -12.45 36.77 21.19
CA LEU A 801 -12.18 36.13 22.48
C LEU A 801 -10.78 35.55 22.49
N GLN A 802 -10.38 34.94 21.37
CA GLN A 802 -9.04 34.39 21.17
C GLN A 802 -8.60 34.53 19.71
N LYS A 803 -7.31 34.74 19.51
CA LYS A 803 -6.65 34.69 18.20
C LYS A 803 -5.40 33.81 18.32
N VAL A 804 -5.29 32.80 17.46
CA VAL A 804 -4.11 31.93 17.36
C VAL A 804 -3.49 32.12 15.99
N ASN A 805 -2.25 32.63 15.92
CA ASN A 805 -1.51 32.68 14.65
C ASN A 805 -1.00 31.27 14.31
N LEU A 806 -1.14 30.86 13.04
CA LEU A 806 -0.62 29.59 12.54
C LEU A 806 0.83 29.76 12.08
N THR A 807 1.62 28.69 12.20
CA THR A 807 3.05 28.67 11.82
C THR A 807 3.26 28.45 10.32
N LYS A 808 2.24 27.91 9.64
CA LYS A 808 2.23 27.47 8.24
C LYS A 808 0.89 27.89 7.62
N PRO A 809 0.78 28.07 6.29
CA PRO A 809 -0.48 28.40 5.64
C PRO A 809 -1.45 27.21 5.62
N CYS A 810 -2.60 27.36 6.26
CA CYS A 810 -3.69 26.39 6.33
C CYS A 810 -4.46 26.31 5.00
N CYS A 811 -4.86 25.10 4.59
CA CYS A 811 -5.71 24.88 3.41
C CYS A 811 -7.04 24.18 3.72
N TRP A 812 -7.14 23.43 4.83
CA TRP A 812 -8.37 22.72 5.20
C TRP A 812 -8.41 22.50 6.72
N THR A 813 -9.61 22.45 7.31
CA THR A 813 -9.79 22.12 8.73
C THR A 813 -11.06 21.29 8.94
N THR A 814 -11.16 20.65 10.11
CA THR A 814 -12.43 20.08 10.59
C THR A 814 -12.47 20.02 12.13
N MET A 815 -13.68 19.91 12.68
CA MET A 815 -13.90 19.72 14.12
C MET A 815 -13.89 18.23 14.47
N LEU A 816 -13.21 17.88 15.56
CA LEU A 816 -13.15 16.53 16.11
C LEU A 816 -14.04 16.45 17.36
N LYS A 817 -14.95 15.47 17.41
CA LYS A 817 -15.83 15.22 18.55
C LYS A 817 -15.38 13.97 19.30
N LYS A 818 -15.65 13.92 20.61
CA LYS A 818 -15.43 12.75 21.48
C LYS A 818 -16.65 12.58 22.39
N GLY A 819 -17.44 11.53 22.17
CA GLY A 819 -18.69 11.31 22.90
C GLY A 819 -19.65 12.51 22.80
N SER A 820 -20.05 12.85 21.57
CA SER A 820 -20.87 13.99 21.12
C SER A 820 -20.35 15.42 21.40
N LYS A 821 -19.36 15.61 22.27
CA LYS A 821 -18.76 16.92 22.55
C LYS A 821 -17.66 17.29 21.56
N VAL A 822 -17.57 18.56 21.18
CA VAL A 822 -16.43 19.10 20.42
C VAL A 822 -15.20 19.12 21.33
N SER A 823 -14.12 18.46 20.92
CA SER A 823 -12.93 18.27 21.75
C SER A 823 -11.62 18.73 21.09
N GLY A 824 -11.58 18.85 19.76
CA GLY A 824 -10.41 19.35 19.05
C GLY A 824 -10.72 19.95 17.68
N LEU A 825 -9.71 20.61 17.11
CA LEU A 825 -9.68 21.11 15.73
C LEU A 825 -8.53 20.41 15.00
N VAL A 826 -8.82 19.81 13.84
CA VAL A 826 -7.80 19.31 12.91
C VAL A 826 -7.49 20.40 11.89
N VAL A 827 -6.20 20.63 11.64
CA VAL A 827 -5.69 21.64 10.70
C VAL A 827 -4.76 20.95 9.70
N LEU A 828 -5.06 21.06 8.41
CA LEU A 828 -4.20 20.62 7.31
C LEU A 828 -3.56 21.84 6.63
N TYR A 829 -2.26 21.77 6.44
CA TYR A 829 -1.45 22.84 5.85
C TYR A 829 -1.09 22.55 4.39
N GLN A 830 -0.81 23.60 3.62
CA GLN A 830 -0.44 23.52 2.20
C GLN A 830 0.84 22.71 1.92
N ASN A 831 1.64 22.40 2.94
CA ASN A 831 2.82 21.53 2.83
C ASN A 831 2.53 20.06 3.21
N GLY A 832 1.27 19.69 3.47
CA GLY A 832 0.87 18.35 3.90
C GLY A 832 1.07 18.04 5.37
N THR A 833 1.44 19.00 6.22
CA THR A 833 1.41 18.83 7.69
C THR A 833 -0.05 18.73 8.16
N ILE A 834 -0.35 17.80 9.07
CA ILE A 834 -1.58 17.74 9.84
C ILE A 834 -1.26 18.06 11.31
N GLU A 835 -1.96 19.03 11.90
CA GLU A 835 -1.96 19.30 13.34
C GLU A 835 -3.33 19.02 13.94
N ILE A 836 -3.35 18.55 15.19
CA ILE A 836 -4.57 18.41 15.99
C ILE A 836 -4.42 19.29 17.23
N ARG A 837 -5.35 20.22 17.43
CA ARG A 837 -5.34 21.24 18.48
C ARG A 837 -6.46 21.00 19.50
N SER A 838 -6.18 21.20 20.78
CA SER A 838 -7.20 21.14 21.83
C SER A 838 -8.20 22.29 21.67
N PHE A 839 -9.51 22.00 21.70
CA PHE A 839 -10.52 23.04 21.51
C PHE A 839 -10.57 24.07 22.65
N GLN A 840 -10.26 23.66 23.89
CA GLN A 840 -10.35 24.53 25.09
C GLN A 840 -9.39 25.73 25.08
N ASN A 841 -8.29 25.66 24.31
CA ASN A 841 -7.33 26.76 24.22
C ASN A 841 -6.86 27.06 22.78
N LEU A 842 -7.07 26.18 21.78
CA LEU A 842 -6.63 26.31 20.36
C LEU A 842 -5.11 26.49 20.09
N GLU A 843 -4.35 27.05 21.02
CA GLU A 843 -2.89 27.20 21.01
C GLU A 843 -2.18 25.86 21.26
N GLN A 844 -2.75 25.01 22.11
CA GLN A 844 -2.16 23.72 22.45
C GLN A 844 -2.34 22.72 21.29
N VAL A 845 -1.26 22.52 20.53
CA VAL A 845 -1.09 21.38 19.63
C VAL A 845 -0.95 20.11 20.48
N LEU A 846 -1.85 19.15 20.27
CA LEU A 846 -1.83 17.83 20.91
C LEU A 846 -1.03 16.82 20.09
N TRP A 847 -0.99 17.00 18.77
CA TRP A 847 -0.31 16.11 17.83
C TRP A 847 0.02 16.83 16.52
N GLU A 848 1.15 16.50 15.89
CA GLU A 848 1.58 17.00 14.58
C GLU A 848 2.27 15.86 13.80
N SER A 849 1.97 15.74 12.51
CA SER A 849 2.68 14.86 11.57
C SER A 849 2.49 15.33 10.12
N SER A 850 2.84 14.52 9.13
CA SER A 850 2.60 14.82 7.71
C SER A 850 1.87 13.69 6.98
N LEU A 851 1.13 14.03 5.91
CA LEU A 851 0.58 13.06 4.97
C LEU A 851 1.66 12.14 4.37
N THR A 852 2.88 12.64 4.20
CA THR A 852 4.02 11.85 3.72
C THR A 852 4.50 10.85 4.77
N SER A 853 4.38 11.17 6.06
CA SER A 853 4.67 10.23 7.16
C SER A 853 3.61 9.12 7.27
N ILE A 854 2.33 9.46 7.09
CA ILE A 854 1.19 8.55 7.32
C ILE A 854 0.88 7.69 6.10
N LEU A 855 0.82 8.31 4.91
CA LEU A 855 0.35 7.71 3.65
C LEU A 855 1.45 7.54 2.59
N ARG A 856 2.66 8.07 2.84
CA ARG A 856 3.70 8.32 1.81
C ARG A 856 3.28 9.27 0.69
N TRP A 857 2.17 10.00 0.87
CA TRP A 857 1.67 10.95 -0.12
C TRP A 857 2.41 12.28 -0.05
N ASN A 858 2.77 12.83 -1.22
CA ASN A 858 3.10 14.23 -1.37
C ASN A 858 1.79 15.02 -1.53
N PHE A 859 1.60 16.07 -0.71
CA PHE A 859 0.42 16.91 -0.81
C PHE A 859 0.38 17.65 -2.14
N LYS A 860 -0.81 17.70 -2.76
CA LYS A 860 -1.08 18.43 -3.99
C LYS A 860 -2.10 19.53 -3.70
N THR A 861 -2.01 20.65 -4.41
CA THR A 861 -3.03 21.69 -4.39
C THR A 861 -4.36 21.16 -4.92
N ASN A 862 -5.48 21.72 -4.46
CA ASN A 862 -6.86 21.40 -4.86
C ASN A 862 -7.44 20.08 -4.30
N MET A 863 -6.89 19.56 -3.20
CA MET A 863 -7.45 18.41 -2.46
C MET A 863 -8.59 18.82 -1.51
N ASP A 864 -8.75 20.10 -1.23
CA ASP A 864 -9.62 20.66 -0.18
C ASP A 864 -11.11 20.30 -0.34
N LYS A 865 -11.62 20.20 -1.57
CA LYS A 865 -13.00 19.81 -1.87
C LYS A 865 -13.25 18.29 -1.89
N THR A 866 -12.21 17.47 -1.95
CA THR A 866 -12.34 16.00 -1.97
C THR A 866 -12.05 15.36 -0.61
N ILE A 867 -11.45 16.10 0.32
CA ILE A 867 -11.22 15.64 1.70
C ILE A 867 -12.54 15.70 2.49
N CYS A 868 -12.94 14.53 2.99
CA CYS A 868 -14.11 14.38 3.86
C CYS A 868 -13.66 14.05 5.29
N SER A 869 -14.45 14.44 6.28
CA SER A 869 -14.25 14.03 7.68
C SER A 869 -15.54 13.57 8.32
N SER A 870 -15.44 12.60 9.23
CA SER A 870 -16.51 12.26 10.17
C SER A 870 -16.30 12.94 11.53
N ASP A 871 -17.37 13.03 12.32
CA ASP A 871 -17.34 13.58 13.68
C ASP A 871 -16.44 12.74 14.63
N ASP A 872 -16.35 11.43 14.42
CA ASP A 872 -15.51 10.46 15.16
C ASP A 872 -14.04 10.41 14.67
N GLY A 873 -13.61 11.42 13.90
CA GLY A 873 -12.20 11.61 13.56
C GLY A 873 -11.66 10.64 12.51
N GLN A 874 -12.49 10.21 11.56
CA GLN A 874 -12.02 9.61 10.32
C GLN A 874 -11.86 10.70 9.26
N ILE A 875 -10.76 10.67 8.50
CA ILE A 875 -10.52 11.56 7.36
C ILE A 875 -10.38 10.69 6.11
N MET A 876 -11.21 10.94 5.11
CA MET A 876 -11.13 10.30 3.79
C MET A 876 -10.45 11.26 2.83
N LEU A 877 -9.43 10.78 2.12
CA LEU A 877 -8.63 11.56 1.16
C LEU A 877 -8.51 10.81 -0.17
N LEU A 878 -8.38 11.56 -1.27
CA LEU A 878 -8.30 11.03 -2.63
C LEU A 878 -7.18 11.74 -3.41
N ASN A 879 -6.12 11.02 -3.81
CA ASN A 879 -4.93 11.55 -4.47
C ASN A 879 -4.59 10.76 -5.74
N GLY A 880 -5.02 11.25 -6.91
CA GLY A 880 -4.79 10.57 -8.18
C GLY A 880 -5.48 9.20 -8.20
N THR A 881 -4.68 8.13 -8.31
CA THR A 881 -5.12 6.73 -8.36
C THR A 881 -5.33 6.09 -6.98
N GLU A 882 -5.15 6.84 -5.90
CA GLU A 882 -5.23 6.33 -4.53
C GLU A 882 -6.35 7.02 -3.74
N PHE A 883 -7.15 6.24 -3.01
CA PHE A 883 -8.08 6.73 -1.99
C PHE A 883 -7.66 6.15 -0.64
N ALA A 884 -7.71 6.92 0.44
CA ALA A 884 -7.34 6.43 1.77
C ALA A 884 -8.23 6.99 2.87
N VAL A 885 -8.44 6.19 3.92
CA VAL A 885 -9.08 6.60 5.17
C VAL A 885 -8.06 6.55 6.30
N VAL A 886 -7.93 7.66 7.02
CA VAL A 886 -7.10 7.81 8.21
C VAL A 886 -8.01 7.99 9.42
N SER A 887 -7.94 7.07 10.39
CA SER A 887 -8.57 7.22 11.70
C SER A 887 -7.60 7.91 12.64
N LEU A 888 -8.02 9.01 13.30
CA LEU A 888 -7.20 9.80 14.20
C LEU A 888 -7.21 9.29 15.66
N LEU A 889 -8.29 8.63 16.07
CA LEU A 889 -8.54 8.21 17.45
C LEU A 889 -8.17 6.73 17.71
N ILE A 890 -7.69 6.45 18.92
CA ILE A 890 -7.34 5.08 19.34
C ILE A 890 -8.57 4.19 19.49
N TYR A 891 -9.64 4.72 20.09
CA TYR A 891 -10.80 3.96 20.58
C TYR A 891 -12.00 3.99 19.64
N GLU A 892 -12.14 5.04 18.83
CA GLU A 892 -13.21 5.18 17.83
C GLU A 892 -12.68 4.68 16.49
N ASN A 893 -12.96 3.40 16.20
CA ASN A 893 -12.54 2.77 14.96
C ASN A 893 -13.64 1.82 14.45
N VAL A 894 -14.69 2.42 13.89
CA VAL A 894 -15.89 1.74 13.37
C VAL A 894 -15.53 0.64 12.34
N PHE A 895 -14.40 0.79 11.66
CA PHE A 895 -13.87 -0.16 10.67
C PHE A 895 -12.97 -1.27 11.25
N ARG A 896 -12.65 -1.29 12.55
CA ARG A 896 -11.78 -2.30 13.18
C ARG A 896 -12.52 -3.25 14.12
N ILE A 897 -13.64 -3.80 13.65
CA ILE A 897 -13.96 -5.18 13.99
C ILE A 897 -13.09 -6.03 13.04
N PRO A 898 -12.19 -6.92 13.51
CA PRO A 898 -11.31 -7.69 12.62
C PRO A 898 -12.07 -8.49 11.56
N GLU A 899 -13.26 -8.98 11.92
CA GLU A 899 -14.23 -9.71 11.08
C GLU A 899 -14.80 -8.87 9.93
N SER A 900 -14.60 -7.54 9.93
CA SER A 900 -15.14 -6.63 8.92
C SER A 900 -14.19 -6.32 7.75
N LEU A 901 -12.89 -6.62 7.90
CA LEU A 901 -11.91 -6.54 6.80
C LEU A 901 -12.00 -7.82 5.95
N PRO A 902 -11.82 -7.75 4.62
CA PRO A 902 -11.74 -8.96 3.80
C PRO A 902 -10.50 -9.78 4.20
N CYS A 903 -10.64 -11.10 4.28
CA CYS A 903 -9.49 -11.96 4.55
C CYS A 903 -8.67 -12.10 3.28
N LEU A 904 -7.36 -11.85 3.35
CA LEU A 904 -6.48 -12.07 2.19
C LEU A 904 -6.23 -13.56 1.97
N HIS A 905 -6.08 -14.33 3.04
CA HIS A 905 -5.69 -15.74 2.99
C HIS A 905 -6.90 -16.65 3.27
N ASP A 906 -7.26 -17.48 2.31
CA ASP A 906 -8.28 -18.52 2.49
C ASP A 906 -7.63 -19.80 3.05
N LYS A 907 -7.89 -20.05 4.34
CA LYS A 907 -7.45 -21.24 5.08
C LYS A 907 -8.19 -22.52 4.67
N VAL A 908 -9.42 -22.40 4.16
CA VAL A 908 -10.20 -23.55 3.67
C VAL A 908 -9.64 -23.99 2.32
N LEU A 909 -9.35 -23.03 1.43
CA LEU A 909 -8.62 -23.30 0.19
C LEU A 909 -7.24 -23.90 0.47
N ALA A 910 -6.48 -23.31 1.39
CA ALA A 910 -5.16 -23.81 1.76
C ALA A 910 -5.18 -25.25 2.25
N ALA A 911 -6.07 -25.57 3.20
CA ALA A 911 -6.26 -26.92 3.71
C ALA A 911 -6.84 -27.89 2.65
N ALA A 912 -7.64 -27.40 1.70
CA ALA A 912 -8.17 -28.20 0.60
C ALA A 912 -7.06 -28.59 -0.40
N THR A 913 -6.16 -27.66 -0.75
CA THR A 913 -4.97 -27.93 -1.57
C THR A 913 -4.03 -28.92 -0.86
N GLU A 914 -3.72 -28.69 0.42
CA GLU A 914 -2.96 -29.65 1.21
C GLU A 914 -3.64 -31.04 1.26
N ALA A 915 -4.96 -31.10 1.35
CA ALA A 915 -5.69 -32.37 1.35
C ALA A 915 -5.67 -33.05 -0.03
N SER A 916 -5.88 -32.33 -1.14
CA SER A 916 -5.82 -32.91 -2.50
C SER A 916 -4.44 -33.49 -2.80
N ASP A 917 -3.38 -32.79 -2.41
CA ASP A 917 -2.00 -33.20 -2.64
C ASP A 917 -1.64 -34.45 -1.81
N ASN A 918 -2.28 -34.64 -0.65
CA ASN A 918 -2.14 -35.84 0.18
C ASN A 918 -2.96 -37.04 -0.32
N TYR A 919 -3.94 -36.85 -1.23
CA TYR A 919 -4.82 -37.92 -1.73
C TYR A 919 -4.26 -38.70 -2.95
N HIS A 920 -3.00 -38.47 -3.34
CA HIS A 920 -2.28 -39.25 -4.35
C HIS A 920 -1.22 -40.22 -3.75
N PRO A 921 -1.60 -41.26 -2.99
CA PRO A 921 -0.66 -42.30 -2.61
C PRO A 921 -0.32 -43.20 -3.81
N SER A 922 0.95 -43.56 -3.90
CA SER A 922 1.51 -44.50 -4.86
C SER A 922 0.71 -45.79 -5.00
N GLN A 923 0.17 -46.09 -6.19
CA GLN A 923 -0.38 -47.41 -6.48
C GLN A 923 0.75 -48.44 -6.60
N ASN A 924 0.97 -49.24 -5.55
CA ASN A 924 1.48 -50.59 -5.72
C ASN A 924 1.17 -51.52 -4.53
N LYS A 925 0.69 -52.72 -4.90
CA LYS A 925 0.40 -53.92 -4.09
C LYS A 925 -0.95 -53.97 -3.34
N GLN A 926 -1.58 -55.15 -3.49
CA GLN A 926 -2.93 -55.52 -3.05
C GLN A 926 -2.93 -56.06 -1.62
N GLN A 927 -4.07 -55.95 -0.93
CA GLN A 927 -4.66 -57.12 -0.25
C GLN A 927 -6.17 -56.94 0.00
N ASP A 928 -6.94 -58.00 -0.24
CA ASP A 928 -8.40 -58.05 -0.04
C ASP A 928 -8.78 -58.17 1.44
N VAL A 929 -9.71 -57.33 1.91
CA VAL A 929 -10.76 -57.72 2.89
C VAL A 929 -12.05 -56.98 2.54
N ALA A 930 -13.19 -57.67 2.59
CA ALA A 930 -14.48 -57.14 2.20
C ALA A 930 -15.41 -56.77 3.39
N ALA A 931 -16.36 -55.87 3.08
CA ALA A 931 -17.72 -55.72 3.64
C ALA A 931 -18.01 -54.70 4.76
N SER A 932 -19.25 -54.17 4.65
CA SER A 932 -20.01 -53.28 5.55
C SER A 932 -19.74 -51.77 5.43
N GLY A 933 -20.68 -50.88 5.05
CA GLY A 933 -22.10 -51.05 4.66
C GLY A 933 -23.00 -49.95 5.25
N ILE A 934 -24.15 -49.66 4.59
CA ILE A 934 -25.19 -48.63 4.90
C ILE A 934 -24.85 -47.23 4.34
N LEU A 935 -25.34 -46.78 3.16
CA LEU A 935 -26.72 -46.38 2.75
C LEU A 935 -27.13 -44.96 3.24
N ASP A 936 -27.73 -44.04 2.45
CA ASP A 936 -28.02 -44.02 0.99
C ASP A 936 -28.48 -42.61 0.51
N SER A 937 -28.40 -42.37 -0.82
CA SER A 937 -29.24 -41.46 -1.64
C SER A 937 -29.08 -39.92 -1.49
N VAL A 938 -29.22 -39.06 -2.53
CA VAL A 938 -30.12 -39.09 -3.73
C VAL A 938 -29.49 -38.37 -4.97
N ILE A 939 -29.28 -39.11 -6.10
CA ILE A 939 -29.61 -38.78 -7.53
C ILE A 939 -29.05 -37.49 -8.22
N LYS A 940 -28.62 -37.41 -9.51
CA LYS A 940 -28.25 -38.34 -10.64
C LYS A 940 -27.66 -37.53 -11.83
N GLY A 941 -26.79 -38.16 -12.64
CA GLY A 941 -26.47 -37.78 -14.04
C GLY A 941 -25.14 -37.02 -14.21
N PHE A 942 -24.27 -37.28 -15.18
CA PHE A 942 -24.41 -37.95 -16.50
C PHE A 942 -23.36 -39.05 -16.78
N ARG A 943 -23.48 -39.76 -17.91
CA ARG A 943 -22.57 -40.85 -18.34
C ARG A 943 -21.35 -40.36 -19.14
N GLY A 944 -20.17 -40.79 -18.70
CA GLY A 944 -19.18 -41.53 -19.52
C GLY A 944 -18.53 -40.86 -20.74
N GLY A 945 -17.29 -40.39 -20.56
CA GLY A 945 -16.31 -40.07 -21.60
C GLY A 945 -14.93 -40.66 -21.24
N ARG A 946 -14.08 -40.92 -22.25
CA ARG A 946 -12.84 -41.71 -22.16
C ARG A 946 -11.80 -41.19 -21.16
N VAL A 947 -10.96 -42.11 -20.67
CA VAL A 947 -9.71 -41.83 -19.97
C VAL A 947 -8.77 -41.06 -20.88
N GLU A 948 -8.44 -39.82 -20.49
CA GLU A 948 -7.26 -39.09 -20.95
C GLU A 948 -6.27 -39.00 -19.79
N ASN A 949 -4.97 -39.11 -20.09
CA ASN A 949 -3.93 -39.04 -19.07
C ASN A 949 -3.80 -37.60 -18.58
N HIS A 950 -4.33 -37.33 -17.38
CA HIS A 950 -4.11 -36.06 -16.70
C HIS A 950 -2.62 -35.90 -16.36
N VAL A 951 -1.93 -35.06 -17.14
CA VAL A 951 -0.69 -34.43 -16.72
C VAL A 951 -1.07 -33.07 -16.15
N ASP A 952 -0.78 -32.87 -14.87
CA ASP A 952 -0.98 -31.58 -14.21
C ASP A 952 0.08 -30.58 -14.72
N PRO A 953 -0.29 -29.41 -15.28
CA PRO A 953 0.70 -28.46 -15.81
C PRO A 953 1.59 -27.83 -14.72
N LEU A 954 1.21 -27.93 -13.44
CA LEU A 954 2.08 -27.65 -12.31
C LEU A 954 2.56 -28.98 -11.71
N GLY A 955 3.82 -29.34 -11.98
CA GLY A 955 4.47 -30.50 -11.37
C GLY A 955 4.78 -30.25 -9.88
N LEU A 956 3.76 -30.25 -9.02
CA LEU A 956 3.89 -30.16 -7.57
C LEU A 956 4.51 -31.44 -6.99
N CYS A 957 5.82 -31.61 -7.18
CA CYS A 957 6.60 -32.57 -6.41
C CYS A 957 6.66 -32.11 -4.95
N LYS A 958 5.82 -32.73 -4.10
CA LYS A 958 5.79 -32.46 -2.65
C LYS A 958 7.20 -32.43 -2.08
N LEU A 959 7.50 -31.32 -1.42
CA LEU A 959 8.69 -31.10 -0.61
C LEU A 959 8.39 -31.56 0.81
N ASP A 960 9.23 -32.43 1.35
CA ASP A 960 9.14 -32.87 2.75
C ASP A 960 9.96 -31.92 3.62
N ASP A 961 9.29 -31.14 4.46
CA ASP A 961 9.94 -30.19 5.36
C ASP A 961 10.94 -30.87 6.31
N TYR A 962 10.72 -32.13 6.70
CA TYR A 962 11.69 -32.91 7.49
C TYR A 962 12.93 -33.28 6.67
N HIS A 963 12.75 -33.55 5.36
CA HIS A 963 13.88 -33.77 4.46
C HIS A 963 14.72 -32.50 4.34
N LEU A 964 14.09 -31.33 4.11
CA LEU A 964 14.79 -30.04 4.00
C LEU A 964 15.45 -29.60 5.32
N GLU A 965 14.80 -29.87 6.46
CA GLU A 965 15.38 -29.59 7.77
C GLU A 965 16.63 -30.44 7.98
N SER A 966 16.58 -31.73 7.68
CA SER A 966 17.76 -32.63 7.71
C SER A 966 18.84 -32.21 6.70
N LEU A 967 18.44 -31.71 5.53
CA LEU A 967 19.31 -31.27 4.44
C LEU A 967 20.15 -30.04 4.83
N PHE A 968 19.49 -29.01 5.37
CA PHE A 968 20.08 -27.70 5.60
C PHE A 968 20.55 -27.45 7.04
N SER A 969 20.29 -28.36 7.98
CA SER A 969 20.78 -28.27 9.37
C SER A 969 22.30 -28.45 9.53
N TYR A 970 22.99 -28.92 8.48
CA TYR A 970 24.44 -29.13 8.48
C TYR A 970 25.09 -28.21 7.43
N PRO A 971 26.32 -27.73 7.64
CA PRO A 971 27.11 -27.15 6.56
C PRO A 971 27.37 -28.19 5.45
N PRO A 972 27.63 -27.77 4.20
CA PRO A 972 27.96 -28.70 3.12
C PRO A 972 29.11 -29.64 3.51
N PHE A 973 29.08 -30.86 3.00
CA PHE A 973 30.06 -31.93 3.25
C PHE A 973 30.14 -32.45 4.69
N LEU A 974 29.42 -31.87 5.65
CA LEU A 974 29.42 -32.28 7.07
C LEU A 974 28.16 -33.04 7.50
N LYS A 975 27.40 -33.59 6.53
CA LYS A 975 26.22 -34.41 6.82
C LYS A 975 26.60 -35.75 7.47
N PRO A 976 25.85 -36.25 8.47
CA PRO A 976 26.05 -37.60 8.98
C PRO A 976 25.76 -38.63 7.89
N SER A 977 26.64 -39.63 7.73
CA SER A 977 26.44 -40.69 6.76
C SER A 977 25.19 -41.51 7.12
N LYS A 978 24.31 -41.74 6.13
CA LYS A 978 23.26 -42.76 6.24
C LYS A 978 23.93 -44.13 6.26
N GLY A 979 24.23 -44.62 7.46
CA GLY A 979 24.74 -45.98 7.67
C GLY A 979 23.78 -47.01 7.09
N MET A 980 24.34 -48.07 6.50
CA MET A 980 23.57 -49.26 6.14
C MET A 980 22.95 -49.84 7.42
N THR A 981 21.70 -50.32 7.31
CA THR A 981 21.16 -51.25 8.30
C THR A 981 21.90 -52.58 8.17
N ASP A 982 22.93 -52.76 8.98
CA ASP A 982 23.53 -54.07 9.22
C ASP A 982 22.63 -54.87 10.17
N GLU A 983 21.85 -55.79 9.61
CA GLU A 983 21.45 -57.00 10.34
C GLU A 983 22.37 -58.15 9.90
N GLN A 984 23.01 -58.81 10.89
CA GLN A 984 24.02 -59.88 10.77
C GLN A 984 25.37 -59.46 10.15
N ASP A 985 26.54 -59.80 10.69
CA ASP A 985 26.87 -60.73 11.79
C ASP A 985 27.96 -60.16 12.73
N VAL A 986 27.95 -60.60 13.98
CA VAL A 986 29.06 -60.35 14.91
C VAL A 986 30.24 -61.25 14.52
N ILE A 987 31.27 -60.66 13.92
CA ILE A 987 32.60 -61.27 13.82
C ILE A 987 33.54 -60.50 14.75
N GLU A 988 33.71 -61.06 15.95
CA GLU A 988 34.72 -60.65 16.92
C GLU A 988 36.10 -61.03 16.35
N LEU A 989 36.91 -60.03 16.01
CA LEU A 989 38.30 -60.23 15.60
C LEU A 989 39.22 -59.75 16.74
N ASP A 990 39.80 -60.73 17.44
CA ASP A 990 40.85 -60.53 18.44
C ASP A 990 42.04 -59.74 17.86
N ILE A 991 42.62 -58.86 18.67
CA ILE A 991 43.72 -57.96 18.29
C ILE A 991 45.11 -58.57 18.63
N ASP A 992 45.15 -59.82 19.14
CA ASP A 992 46.36 -60.44 19.71
C ASP A 992 47.27 -61.18 18.70
N ASP A 993 46.95 -61.21 17.39
CA ASP A 993 47.68 -62.00 16.37
C ASP A 993 48.42 -61.16 15.30
N ILE A 994 49.16 -60.12 15.73
CA ILE A 994 50.20 -59.47 14.88
C ILE A 994 51.58 -59.62 15.51
N ASN A 995 52.30 -60.63 15.03
CA ASN A 995 53.68 -60.91 15.38
C ASN A 995 54.62 -60.09 14.47
N ILE A 996 55.44 -59.20 15.05
CA ILE A 996 56.53 -58.50 14.34
C ILE A 996 57.81 -58.63 15.18
N ASP A 997 58.80 -59.33 14.61
CA ASP A 997 60.09 -59.58 15.27
C ASP A 997 60.92 -58.30 15.48
N GLU A 998 61.36 -58.07 16.71
CA GLU A 998 62.54 -57.23 17.00
C GLU A 998 63.85 -57.98 16.77
N PRO A 999 64.98 -57.26 16.63
CA PRO A 999 65.94 -57.40 17.73
C PRO A 999 66.55 -56.08 18.26
N VAL A 1000 66.08 -55.67 19.45
CA VAL A 1000 66.80 -55.29 20.70
C VAL A 1000 68.20 -54.63 20.63
N VAL A 1001 68.40 -53.62 21.52
CA VAL A 1001 69.64 -53.14 22.25
C VAL A 1001 69.87 -51.60 22.11
N VAL A 1002 69.97 -50.74 23.16
CA VAL A 1002 69.71 -50.86 24.62
C VAL A 1002 69.53 -49.45 25.28
N LEU A 1003 69.08 -49.42 26.55
CA LEU A 1003 68.82 -48.27 27.45
C LEU A 1003 70.10 -47.66 28.12
N PRO A 1004 70.05 -46.69 29.09
CA PRO A 1004 69.31 -45.41 29.24
C PRO A 1004 70.22 -44.21 29.72
N ILE A 1005 69.62 -43.09 30.19
CA ILE A 1005 70.06 -42.14 31.28
C ILE A 1005 70.19 -40.63 30.89
N SER A 1006 69.41 -39.79 31.59
CA SER A 1006 69.54 -38.32 31.75
C SER A 1006 70.47 -37.97 32.93
N PRO A 1007 71.04 -36.75 33.17
CA PRO A 1007 70.46 -35.42 32.83
C PRO A 1007 71.40 -34.17 32.63
N LYS A 1008 70.86 -33.13 31.95
CA LYS A 1008 71.21 -31.68 32.10
C LYS A 1008 72.67 -31.24 31.71
N PRO A 1009 73.00 -29.92 31.67
CA PRO A 1009 72.58 -28.96 30.63
C PRO A 1009 73.79 -28.17 30.05
N ILE A 1010 73.58 -27.20 29.13
CA ILE A 1010 74.28 -25.88 28.96
C ILE A 1010 74.44 -25.42 27.48
N LYS A 1011 73.81 -24.26 27.18
CA LYS A 1011 74.14 -23.16 26.24
C LYS A 1011 74.54 -23.41 24.76
N ASN A 1012 73.78 -22.73 23.89
CA ASN A 1012 74.19 -21.87 22.76
C ASN A 1012 74.92 -22.55 21.57
N GLU A 1013 74.68 -22.23 20.28
CA GLU A 1013 74.20 -20.95 19.69
C GLU A 1013 73.66 -21.13 18.24
N LYS A 1014 72.81 -20.19 17.78
CA LYS A 1014 72.52 -19.76 16.38
C LYS A 1014 71.66 -20.58 15.39
N GLU A 1015 70.74 -19.81 14.76
CA GLU A 1015 70.17 -19.85 13.40
C GLU A 1015 69.41 -21.12 12.91
N GLY A 1016 68.16 -21.09 12.44
CA GLY A 1016 67.15 -20.01 12.39
C GLY A 1016 66.61 -19.69 10.99
N LYS A 1017 65.53 -20.37 10.54
CA LYS A 1017 64.62 -19.90 9.46
C LYS A 1017 63.35 -20.75 9.31
N LYS A 1018 62.17 -20.09 9.34
CA LYS A 1018 60.81 -20.60 8.97
C LYS A 1018 60.26 -21.77 9.81
N SER A 1019 58.94 -21.92 10.01
CA SER A 1019 57.79 -21.00 9.88
C SER A 1019 56.59 -21.59 10.63
N GLU A 1020 56.04 -20.91 11.62
CA GLU A 1020 54.87 -21.36 12.37
C GLU A 1020 53.58 -20.98 11.63
N LYS A 1021 52.83 -21.97 11.11
CA LYS A 1021 51.45 -21.79 10.63
C LYS A 1021 50.46 -22.85 11.17
N GLU A 1022 50.92 -23.72 12.06
CA GLU A 1022 50.16 -24.85 12.61
C GLU A 1022 50.44 -25.01 14.12
N SER A 1023 49.70 -24.29 14.97
CA SER A 1023 49.63 -24.53 16.44
C SER A 1023 48.63 -23.63 17.21
N LEU A 1024 47.55 -23.15 16.58
CA LEU A 1024 46.59 -22.23 17.25
C LEU A 1024 45.11 -22.66 17.25
N PHE A 1025 44.79 -23.88 16.80
CA PHE A 1025 43.43 -24.43 16.91
C PHE A 1025 43.45 -25.84 17.48
N GLU A 1026 43.70 -25.93 18.79
CA GLU A 1026 43.41 -27.11 19.59
C GLU A 1026 42.79 -26.66 20.93
N GLY A 1027 41.60 -27.14 21.26
CA GLY A 1027 40.94 -26.84 22.54
C GLY A 1027 39.50 -26.31 22.49
N ALA A 1028 38.60 -27.01 21.81
CA ALA A 1028 37.15 -26.85 22.03
C ALA A 1028 36.41 -28.18 21.85
N SER A 1029 36.32 -28.98 22.91
CA SER A 1029 35.34 -30.07 22.99
C SER A 1029 34.83 -30.31 24.41
N THR A 1030 33.53 -30.59 24.47
CA THR A 1030 32.69 -31.19 25.53
C THR A 1030 32.40 -30.46 26.85
N ASP A 1031 31.12 -30.61 27.22
CA ASP A 1031 30.37 -30.11 28.37
C ASP A 1031 31.04 -30.13 29.75
N SER A 1032 30.85 -29.04 30.49
CA SER A 1032 30.38 -29.12 31.89
C SER A 1032 29.88 -27.77 32.43
N LYS A 1033 28.92 -27.81 33.36
CA LYS A 1033 28.25 -26.63 33.95
C LYS A 1033 29.24 -25.64 34.61
N PRO A 1034 28.98 -24.32 34.55
CA PRO A 1034 29.95 -23.31 34.94
C PRO A 1034 30.25 -23.32 36.45
N LYS A 1035 31.55 -23.31 36.79
CA LYS A 1035 32.06 -23.14 38.15
C LYS A 1035 32.77 -21.78 38.26
N MET A 1036 32.43 -20.99 39.28
CA MET A 1036 33.14 -19.73 39.56
C MET A 1036 34.61 -19.99 39.90
N ARG A 1037 35.51 -19.21 39.29
CA ARG A 1037 36.97 -19.24 39.54
C ARG A 1037 37.37 -18.22 40.61
N THR A 1038 38.39 -18.55 41.39
CA THR A 1038 38.81 -17.77 42.56
C THR A 1038 39.74 -16.61 42.18
N ALA A 1039 39.73 -15.52 42.95
CA ALA A 1039 40.48 -14.29 42.65
C ALA A 1039 42.02 -14.46 42.52
N GLU A 1040 42.58 -15.55 43.04
CA GLU A 1040 44.01 -15.86 42.96
C GLU A 1040 44.42 -16.39 41.57
N GLU A 1041 43.56 -17.14 40.88
CA GLU A 1041 43.80 -17.56 39.48
C GLU A 1041 43.82 -16.36 38.53
N ILE A 1042 42.95 -15.37 38.79
CA ILE A 1042 42.91 -14.12 38.02
C ILE A 1042 44.22 -13.34 38.22
N LYS A 1043 44.71 -13.22 39.46
CA LYS A 1043 45.98 -12.54 39.76
C LYS A 1043 47.20 -13.25 39.13
N ALA A 1044 47.17 -14.57 38.98
CA ALA A 1044 48.24 -15.30 38.31
C ALA A 1044 48.30 -15.01 36.79
N LYS A 1045 47.14 -14.95 36.12
CA LYS A 1045 47.08 -14.79 34.65
C LYS A 1045 47.56 -13.42 34.14
N TYR A 1046 47.46 -12.37 34.95
CA TYR A 1046 47.82 -11.00 34.57
C TYR A 1046 49.20 -10.51 35.06
N ARG A 1047 49.99 -11.36 35.75
CA ARG A 1047 51.30 -10.96 36.29
C ARG A 1047 52.46 -11.27 35.34
N LYS A 1048 52.45 -10.71 34.13
CA LYS A 1048 53.66 -10.66 33.29
C LYS A 1048 54.62 -9.59 33.80
N VAL A 1049 55.75 -10.02 34.33
CA VAL A 1049 56.90 -9.17 34.63
C VAL A 1049 57.57 -8.80 33.31
N GLY A 1050 57.43 -7.54 32.90
CA GLY A 1050 58.02 -6.97 31.70
C GLY A 1050 58.15 -5.46 31.87
N ASP A 1051 59.28 -4.91 31.45
CA ASP A 1051 59.68 -3.55 31.82
C ASP A 1051 58.72 -2.48 31.27
N ALA A 1052 58.30 -1.53 32.12
CA ALA A 1052 57.30 -0.52 31.76
C ALA A 1052 57.77 0.37 30.60
N SER A 1053 59.09 0.52 30.43
CA SER A 1053 59.71 1.21 29.29
C SER A 1053 59.35 0.56 27.95
N ALA A 1054 59.35 -0.77 27.86
CA ALA A 1054 59.11 -1.49 26.60
C ALA A 1054 57.64 -1.35 26.14
N ALA A 1055 56.69 -1.40 27.09
CA ALA A 1055 55.28 -1.18 26.79
C ALA A 1055 55.00 0.28 26.35
N ALA A 1056 55.69 1.26 26.94
CA ALA A 1056 55.61 2.66 26.51
C ALA A 1056 56.21 2.89 25.11
N GLU A 1057 57.31 2.20 24.78
CA GLU A 1057 57.96 2.27 23.47
C GLU A 1057 57.11 1.61 22.36
N GLU A 1058 56.49 0.46 22.64
CA GLU A 1058 55.51 -0.17 21.74
C GLU A 1058 54.28 0.72 21.51
N ALA A 1059 53.75 1.35 22.57
CA ALA A 1059 52.64 2.29 22.47
C ALA A 1059 53.00 3.53 21.64
N ARG A 1060 54.21 4.08 21.82
CA ARG A 1060 54.74 5.19 21.01
C ARG A 1060 54.86 4.82 19.53
N ASN A 1061 55.38 3.64 19.22
CA ASN A 1061 55.52 3.17 17.83
C ASN A 1061 54.16 2.99 17.16
N LYS A 1062 53.18 2.39 17.86
CA LYS A 1062 51.78 2.27 17.36
C LYS A 1062 51.08 3.62 17.19
N LEU A 1063 51.46 4.65 17.95
CA LEU A 1063 50.93 6.00 17.79
C LEU A 1063 51.52 6.69 16.56
N LEU A 1064 52.82 6.52 16.32
CA LEU A 1064 53.50 7.05 15.13
C LEU A 1064 53.02 6.37 13.83
N GLU A 1065 52.76 5.06 13.86
CA GLU A 1065 52.14 4.33 12.74
C GLU A 1065 50.71 4.82 12.44
N ARG A 1066 49.93 5.14 13.49
CA ARG A 1066 48.59 5.76 13.32
C ARG A 1066 48.68 7.16 12.73
N GLN A 1067 49.66 7.97 13.13
CA GLN A 1067 49.87 9.30 12.56
C GLN A 1067 50.15 9.23 11.05
N GLN A 1068 51.04 8.33 10.62
CA GLN A 1068 51.34 8.11 9.19
C GLN A 1068 50.12 7.60 8.39
N LYS A 1069 49.26 6.77 9.00
CA LYS A 1069 48.00 6.34 8.36
C LYS A 1069 46.98 7.48 8.25
N LEU A 1070 46.95 8.39 9.23
CA LEU A 1070 46.10 9.58 9.19
C LEU A 1070 46.54 10.57 8.10
N GLU A 1071 47.85 10.75 7.95
CA GLU A 1071 48.45 11.63 6.94
C GLU A 1071 48.14 11.12 5.51
N LYS A 1072 48.30 9.81 5.25
CA LYS A 1072 47.85 9.18 3.99
C LYS A 1072 46.34 9.23 3.75
N LEU A 1073 45.53 9.27 4.81
CA LEU A 1073 44.08 9.45 4.67
C LEU A 1073 43.76 10.90 4.28
N SER A 1074 44.50 11.88 4.82
CA SER A 1074 44.40 13.30 4.46
C SER A 1074 44.71 13.51 2.98
N GLU A 1075 45.85 13.00 2.49
CA GLU A 1075 46.25 13.08 1.07
C GLU A 1075 45.16 12.52 0.14
N ARG A 1076 44.67 11.30 0.41
CA ARG A 1076 43.58 10.68 -0.37
C ARG A 1076 42.27 11.48 -0.32
N THR A 1077 41.98 12.15 0.79
CA THR A 1077 40.77 12.97 0.92
C THR A 1077 40.88 14.24 0.08
N GLU A 1078 42.09 14.82 -0.01
CA GLU A 1078 42.37 15.98 -0.86
C GLU A 1078 42.37 15.60 -2.36
N GLU A 1079 42.92 14.44 -2.73
CA GLU A 1079 42.81 13.86 -4.08
C GLU A 1079 41.34 13.66 -4.49
N LEU A 1080 40.50 13.07 -3.61
CA LEU A 1080 39.07 12.88 -3.86
C LEU A 1080 38.32 14.20 -4.00
N LYS A 1081 38.64 15.22 -3.18
CA LYS A 1081 38.07 16.56 -3.28
C LYS A 1081 38.41 17.22 -4.63
N ASN A 1082 39.67 17.15 -5.04
CA ASN A 1082 40.12 17.70 -6.32
C ASN A 1082 39.51 16.94 -7.51
N GLY A 1083 39.33 15.63 -7.39
CA GLY A 1083 38.57 14.82 -8.36
C GLY A 1083 37.11 15.27 -8.48
N ALA A 1084 36.42 15.49 -7.36
CA ALA A 1084 35.04 15.96 -7.35
C ALA A 1084 34.87 17.37 -7.95
N GLU A 1085 35.81 18.29 -7.69
CA GLU A 1085 35.82 19.62 -8.32
C GLU A 1085 36.00 19.52 -9.86
N ASN A 1086 36.91 18.66 -10.33
CA ASN A 1086 37.08 18.40 -11.77
C ASN A 1086 35.81 17.81 -12.42
N PHE A 1087 35.13 16.87 -11.77
CA PHE A 1087 33.86 16.33 -12.27
C PHE A 1087 32.74 17.38 -12.28
N ALA A 1088 32.67 18.25 -11.28
CA ALA A 1088 31.67 19.33 -11.23
C ALA A 1088 31.88 20.36 -12.36
N ASP A 1089 33.12 20.67 -12.71
CA ASP A 1089 33.42 21.57 -13.83
C ASP A 1089 33.21 20.89 -15.20
N LEU A 1090 33.53 19.60 -15.34
CA LEU A 1090 33.18 18.82 -16.53
C LEU A 1090 31.65 18.79 -16.75
N ALA A 1091 30.87 18.61 -15.68
CA ALA A 1091 29.41 18.63 -15.73
C ALA A 1091 28.85 20.01 -16.13
N LYS A 1092 29.43 21.12 -15.63
CA LYS A 1092 29.07 22.47 -16.07
C LYS A 1092 29.42 22.71 -17.55
N GLU A 1093 30.54 22.18 -18.03
CA GLU A 1093 30.90 22.28 -19.44
C GLU A 1093 29.94 21.47 -20.33
N LEU A 1094 29.56 20.26 -19.89
CA LEU A 1094 28.56 19.44 -20.57
C LEU A 1094 27.20 20.15 -20.64
N ALA A 1095 26.74 20.73 -19.53
CA ALA A 1095 25.49 21.50 -19.48
C ALA A 1095 25.52 22.68 -20.48
N LYS A 1096 26.60 23.47 -20.50
CA LYS A 1096 26.79 24.54 -21.51
C LYS A 1096 26.82 24.02 -22.95
N ARG A 1097 27.38 22.84 -23.19
CA ARG A 1097 27.37 22.21 -24.53
C ARG A 1097 25.97 21.75 -24.93
N MET A 1098 25.13 21.33 -23.99
CA MET A 1098 23.72 20.98 -24.26
C MET A 1098 22.85 22.22 -24.48
N GLU A 1099 23.01 23.28 -23.69
CA GLU A 1099 22.31 24.57 -23.88
C GLU A 1099 22.53 25.20 -25.26
N ASN A 1100 23.70 24.95 -25.88
CA ASN A 1100 24.05 25.50 -27.19
C ASN A 1100 23.66 24.60 -28.38
N ARG A 1101 23.06 23.41 -28.16
CA ARG A 1101 22.56 22.56 -29.25
C ARG A 1101 21.18 23.01 -29.70
N LYS A 1102 20.98 23.06 -31.02
CA LYS A 1102 19.67 23.35 -31.61
C LYS A 1102 18.87 22.06 -31.79
N TRP A 1103 17.55 22.15 -31.67
CA TRP A 1103 16.63 21.01 -31.53
C TRP A 1103 16.66 19.96 -32.66
N TRP A 1104 17.27 20.26 -33.81
CA TRP A 1104 17.45 19.33 -34.93
C TRP A 1104 18.81 18.60 -34.95
N GLN A 1105 19.57 18.65 -33.85
CA GLN A 1105 20.85 17.96 -33.65
C GLN A 1105 20.84 17.02 -32.44
N LEU A 1106 19.66 16.50 -32.09
CA LEU A 1106 19.42 15.43 -31.13
C LEU A 1106 18.96 14.19 -31.89
#